data_AF-A0A9P6A6L3-F1
#
_entry.id   AF-A0A9P6A6L3-F1
#
_cell.length_a   1.000
_cell.length_b   1.000
_cell.length_c   1.000
_cell.angle_alpha   90.00
_cell.angle_beta   90.00
_cell.angle_gamma   90.00
#
_symmetry.space_group_name_H-M   'P 1'
#
loop_
_entity.id
_entity.type
_entity.pdbx_description
1 polymer ?
#
loop_
_entity_poly.entity_id
_entity_poly.type
_entity_poly.pdbx_seq_one_letter_code
_entity_poly.pdbx_strand_id
1 'polypeptide(L)'
;MRRTLPLLLALLSVASAQAPAPIIDVGNARYQGTVNAATNISSYLGIRYATAPVGDLRFRAPQSPPVLDGVQQATTQPQQCLQAGSGNSPTNPNPTSSLSSRATQDPEDCLFLNVFFPGSTVPARPLPVVFWIHGGGYISGGAGSFNGGDLISEAKNGVVTVIIQYRLGIFGFLAGSQVKANGALNAGLLDQEFALKWVQQHISKFGGDPDRVTIWGQSAGAGSVLQHVIARNGMTSPPLFRAAISSSSFLPSQQPFDGAVPESIFSQVVSQTGCDGSANALSCLRAANVSILQAANVNVNRAGFFGTFVAVPVVDGEFITQRPTQALRQRRVNGRALLAVTNTHEGNSFVNQSTAATVRAADYALRLFPNIGVANAATVAGLYAGVGAPIDQANAIMGESIFICPTYYMLNAFPGTSFKGEFAVPNGSHGEDVAFYFTSSGPPAFNNPTFITAFSGAFMDFATTLDPNRKIDSTNITPQWSRHLIVGGQPDIRAITTSSTLLQRCASACVGMVGVRSPILDCQMKQPRIFAASATITSINQSINNCPSDIFITAFFLDPRIYFVMSVLAATCLLSLGSNVLKGINPLAVNTGIVVAGVAAPKAPTALAHQLRAFREGNYPFDAPLFEEMPSVGWWRLPEQNPSSAVLADDDSDVESNSEDKSDAESDVDVITAGIEVNLDLPILRDLFADEGPADRGHAAINLHLPSDSTGDDDTVEWVSDTRLLELMRVTMLILLAFCAALAAAQSWDKVVDLGYAEYRGATNASTNVTTFLSIRYAAPPTQQLRWRAPQPPLVARNGGVLNATTPPPQCPQAVPQVNSSPSLPVLPPGGNEDCLFLNVHFPGPTVPHKKLPVMVWIHGGGFTIGSGAAYNGADLVTEADNRVVVVVIQYRLGIFGFLPGSRVKANGALNAGLLDQEYALQWVQKHITKFGGDPNHVVIWGESAGAGSVLQHMISRDGQTRPPLFKAGITSSTFLPSQYLYNDTVPESIYSSVLTGTGCNAAADTLACLRATNSSILQTVNAQIVHDGFFGTWTTVPVVDGEFIRRRPTEVLRSGSINGRGLLSVSNANEGALFVNQTTTASGNSSQYSLELFPGITPAQSAAIARLYANLGTPTEQANLIMGESFPGAYRGIFAIPPSFHADDLPFYFPTGLGPRLFNNTGFITSFSQSFLDFVLHFDPNIKFDDDNITPSWERYAPTNTEMLFNRTEDGQLVIRPETTDPALLERCAFWESISEFTAQ
;
A
#
# COMPACT_ATOMS: atom_id res chain seq x y z
N MET A 1 -59.26 33.55 5.31
CA MET A 1 -58.11 32.75 4.79
C MET A 1 -57.00 32.86 5.84
N ARG A 2 -56.31 31.84 6.38
CA ARG A 2 -56.22 30.38 6.14
C ARG A 2 -55.91 29.96 4.69
N ARG A 3 -54.72 29.35 4.49
CA ARG A 3 -54.13 28.80 3.24
C ARG A 3 -53.97 29.89 2.16
N THR A 4 -52.78 30.29 1.68
CA THR A 4 -51.63 29.50 1.19
C THR A 4 -50.35 30.37 1.19
N LEU A 5 -49.30 29.98 1.93
CA LEU A 5 -47.98 30.63 1.86
C LEU A 5 -46.79 29.66 2.13
N PRO A 6 -46.72 28.49 1.47
CA PRO A 6 -45.42 27.87 1.22
C PRO A 6 -45.33 27.27 -0.20
N LEU A 7 -45.16 28.10 -1.24
CA LEU A 7 -44.98 27.60 -2.61
C LEU A 7 -44.09 28.45 -3.54
N LEU A 8 -43.65 29.65 -3.15
CA LEU A 8 -42.94 30.60 -4.04
C LEU A 8 -41.41 30.71 -3.83
N LEU A 9 -40.79 29.87 -3.01
CA LEU A 9 -39.32 29.75 -2.92
C LEU A 9 -38.74 28.52 -3.67
N ALA A 10 -39.55 27.88 -4.52
CA ALA A 10 -39.23 26.58 -5.14
C ALA A 10 -38.81 26.64 -6.63
N LEU A 11 -38.59 27.85 -7.20
CA LEU A 11 -38.46 28.03 -8.66
C LEU A 11 -37.29 28.93 -9.12
N LEU A 12 -36.28 29.17 -8.27
CA LEU A 12 -35.04 29.87 -8.67
C LEU A 12 -33.78 28.98 -8.62
N SER A 13 -33.96 27.66 -8.64
CA SER A 13 -32.90 26.69 -8.96
C SER A 13 -32.97 26.33 -10.45
N VAL A 14 -32.69 27.29 -11.33
CA VAL A 14 -32.42 26.99 -12.74
C VAL A 14 -31.06 26.32 -12.80
N ALA A 15 -31.06 24.98 -12.73
CA ALA A 15 -29.87 24.21 -13.06
C ALA A 15 -29.45 24.58 -14.50
N SER A 16 -28.16 24.83 -14.70
CA SER A 16 -27.62 25.06 -16.03
C SER A 16 -27.80 23.78 -16.85
N ALA A 17 -28.78 23.81 -17.76
CA ALA A 17 -29.09 22.68 -18.64
C ALA A 17 -27.92 22.47 -19.60
N GLN A 18 -26.96 21.63 -19.18
CA GLN A 18 -25.87 21.16 -20.02
C GLN A 18 -26.46 20.53 -21.28
N ALA A 19 -25.91 20.86 -22.45
CA ALA A 19 -26.46 20.37 -23.70
C ALA A 19 -26.40 18.82 -23.75
N PRO A 20 -27.38 18.13 -24.33
CA PRO A 20 -27.33 16.68 -24.44
C PRO A 20 -26.13 16.26 -25.30
N ALA A 21 -25.34 15.31 -24.80
CA ALA A 21 -24.30 14.67 -25.58
C ALA A 21 -24.92 13.68 -26.59
N PRO A 22 -24.12 13.14 -27.54
CA PRO A 22 -24.55 12.04 -28.40
C PRO A 22 -25.13 10.84 -27.62
N ILE A 23 -25.89 10.01 -28.33
CA ILE A 23 -26.36 8.72 -27.80
C ILE A 23 -25.35 7.65 -28.20
N ILE A 24 -24.69 7.03 -27.21
CA ILE A 24 -23.68 6.00 -27.43
C ILE A 24 -24.29 4.63 -27.13
N ASP A 25 -24.40 3.79 -28.17
CA ASP A 25 -24.91 2.43 -28.06
C ASP A 25 -23.79 1.44 -27.74
N VAL A 26 -23.67 1.03 -26.48
CA VAL A 26 -22.63 0.06 -26.09
C VAL A 26 -22.99 -1.39 -26.44
N GLY A 27 -24.25 -1.67 -26.76
CA GLY A 27 -24.73 -2.95 -27.29
C GLY A 27 -25.73 -3.65 -26.36
N ASN A 28 -25.50 -3.59 -25.05
CA ASN A 28 -26.50 -3.98 -24.05
C ASN A 28 -27.36 -2.79 -23.58
N ALA A 29 -26.96 -1.56 -23.86
CA ALA A 29 -27.69 -0.35 -23.50
C ALA A 29 -27.23 0.83 -24.37
N ARG A 30 -28.11 1.82 -24.53
CA ARG A 30 -27.80 3.12 -25.13
C ARG A 30 -27.72 4.18 -24.04
N TYR A 31 -26.65 4.96 -24.01
CA TYR A 31 -26.44 6.00 -22.99
C TYR A 31 -26.40 7.39 -23.60
N GLN A 32 -27.02 8.36 -22.93
CA GLN A 32 -26.93 9.79 -23.27
C GLN A 32 -26.26 10.56 -22.13
N GLY A 33 -25.16 11.24 -22.43
CA GLY A 33 -24.44 12.10 -21.48
C GLY A 33 -24.83 13.57 -21.61
N THR A 34 -24.03 14.44 -21.00
CA THR A 34 -24.10 15.90 -21.11
C THR A 34 -22.83 16.48 -21.71
N VAL A 35 -22.90 17.70 -22.26
CA VAL A 35 -21.76 18.49 -22.73
C VAL A 35 -21.59 19.72 -21.86
N ASN A 36 -20.41 19.86 -21.26
CA ASN A 36 -20.01 21.09 -20.57
C ASN A 36 -19.65 22.15 -21.63
N ALA A 37 -20.49 23.19 -21.75
CA ALA A 37 -20.31 24.25 -22.74
C ALA A 37 -19.10 25.18 -22.49
N ALA A 38 -18.52 25.18 -21.28
CA ALA A 38 -17.36 26.01 -20.94
C ALA A 38 -16.02 25.33 -21.29
N THR A 39 -15.92 24.01 -21.10
CA THR A 39 -14.72 23.24 -21.45
C THR A 39 -14.83 22.52 -22.80
N ASN A 40 -16.04 22.45 -23.38
CA ASN A 40 -16.37 21.63 -24.56
C ASN A 40 -16.00 20.15 -24.36
N ILE A 41 -16.38 19.58 -23.22
CA ILE A 41 -16.15 18.17 -22.88
C ILE A 41 -17.50 17.48 -22.66
N SER A 42 -17.71 16.34 -23.32
CA SER A 42 -18.84 15.44 -23.07
C SER A 42 -18.55 14.53 -21.88
N SER A 43 -19.54 14.33 -21.00
CA SER A 43 -19.48 13.46 -19.82
C SER A 43 -20.70 12.53 -19.74
N TYR A 44 -20.44 11.24 -19.54
CA TYR A 44 -21.41 10.16 -19.40
C TYR A 44 -21.18 9.52 -18.02
N LEU A 45 -21.95 9.95 -17.03
CA LEU A 45 -21.80 9.56 -15.64
C LEU A 45 -22.76 8.41 -15.29
N GLY A 46 -22.30 7.38 -14.58
CA GLY A 46 -23.16 6.30 -14.11
C GLY A 46 -23.53 5.22 -15.16
N ILE A 47 -22.69 4.99 -16.16
CA ILE A 47 -22.82 3.85 -17.09
C ILE A 47 -22.66 2.55 -16.31
N ARG A 48 -23.64 1.64 -16.38
CA ARG A 48 -23.52 0.30 -15.76
C ARG A 48 -22.63 -0.60 -16.60
N TYR A 49 -21.52 -1.07 -16.03
CA TYR A 49 -20.63 -2.05 -16.66
C TYR A 49 -20.87 -3.49 -16.20
N ALA A 50 -21.52 -3.70 -15.04
CA ALA A 50 -21.88 -5.02 -14.54
C ALA A 50 -23.25 -5.06 -13.82
N THR A 51 -23.85 -6.24 -13.75
CA THR A 51 -25.09 -6.49 -12.98
C THR A 51 -24.91 -6.19 -11.50
N ALA A 52 -25.96 -5.65 -10.86
CA ALA A 52 -25.99 -5.32 -9.43
C ALA A 52 -25.55 -6.52 -8.56
N PRO A 53 -24.53 -6.37 -7.70
CA PRO A 53 -23.86 -7.48 -7.01
C PRO A 53 -24.60 -7.94 -5.73
N VAL A 54 -25.93 -8.00 -5.79
CA VAL A 54 -26.84 -8.22 -4.65
C VAL A 54 -27.30 -9.67 -4.54
N GLY A 55 -27.80 -10.06 -3.36
CA GLY A 55 -28.33 -11.40 -3.11
C GLY A 55 -27.31 -12.50 -3.45
N ASP A 56 -27.66 -13.42 -4.35
CA ASP A 56 -26.76 -14.50 -4.77
C ASP A 56 -25.51 -14.04 -5.53
N LEU A 57 -25.46 -12.80 -6.03
CA LEU A 57 -24.28 -12.20 -6.67
C LEU A 57 -23.32 -11.53 -5.66
N ARG A 58 -23.70 -11.45 -4.37
CA ARG A 58 -22.74 -11.09 -3.31
C ARG A 58 -21.62 -12.12 -3.26
N PHE A 59 -20.39 -11.64 -3.15
CA PHE A 59 -19.20 -12.48 -3.08
C PHE A 59 -19.12 -13.42 -4.31
N ARG A 60 -19.36 -12.83 -5.50
CA ARG A 60 -19.23 -13.42 -6.84
C ARG A 60 -18.65 -12.42 -7.82
N ALA A 61 -18.08 -12.94 -8.89
CA ALA A 61 -17.64 -12.17 -10.04
C ALA A 61 -18.79 -11.30 -10.56
N PRO A 62 -18.51 -10.07 -11.03
CA PRO A 62 -19.46 -9.32 -11.82
C PRO A 62 -19.85 -10.16 -13.03
N GLN A 63 -21.09 -9.98 -13.42
CA GLN A 63 -21.65 -10.56 -14.64
C GLN A 63 -22.05 -9.41 -15.55
N SER A 64 -22.14 -9.69 -16.85
CA SER A 64 -22.63 -8.73 -17.83
C SER A 64 -23.93 -8.07 -17.34
N PRO A 65 -24.15 -6.76 -17.55
CA PRO A 65 -25.42 -6.15 -17.23
C PRO A 65 -26.54 -6.81 -18.05
N PRO A 66 -27.81 -6.72 -17.61
CA PRO A 66 -28.94 -7.01 -18.49
C PRO A 66 -28.91 -6.09 -19.72
N VAL A 67 -29.61 -6.53 -20.77
CA VAL A 67 -29.96 -5.64 -21.88
C VAL A 67 -31.04 -4.66 -21.39
N LEU A 68 -30.88 -3.37 -21.69
CA LEU A 68 -31.79 -2.30 -21.28
C LEU A 68 -32.32 -1.55 -22.50
N ASP A 69 -33.63 -1.64 -22.71
CA ASP A 69 -34.35 -0.91 -23.76
C ASP A 69 -34.32 0.61 -23.57
N GLY A 70 -34.70 1.34 -24.62
CA GLY A 70 -34.75 2.80 -24.60
C GLY A 70 -33.36 3.46 -24.60
N VAL A 71 -33.23 4.61 -23.94
CA VAL A 71 -31.98 5.36 -23.77
C VAL A 71 -31.83 5.72 -22.30
N GLN A 72 -30.72 5.28 -21.71
CA GLN A 72 -30.36 5.48 -20.31
C GLN A 72 -29.68 6.84 -20.15
N GLN A 73 -30.07 7.62 -19.14
CA GLN A 73 -29.46 8.93 -18.87
C GLN A 73 -28.20 8.76 -18.04
N ALA A 74 -27.04 9.01 -18.66
CA ALA A 74 -25.73 8.98 -18.04
C ALA A 74 -25.30 10.40 -17.63
N THR A 75 -26.11 11.05 -16.80
CA THR A 75 -26.00 12.50 -16.50
C THR A 75 -25.77 12.80 -15.01
N THR A 76 -25.72 11.76 -14.16
CA THR A 76 -25.62 11.86 -12.70
C THR A 76 -24.52 10.94 -12.19
N GLN A 77 -23.76 11.39 -11.18
CA GLN A 77 -22.70 10.58 -10.58
C GLN A 77 -23.27 9.27 -9.99
N PRO A 78 -22.57 8.13 -10.13
CA PRO A 78 -23.05 6.85 -9.63
C PRO A 78 -23.05 6.79 -8.09
N GLN A 79 -23.88 5.88 -7.55
CA GLN A 79 -23.89 5.61 -6.11
C GLN A 79 -22.54 5.05 -5.64
N GLN A 80 -22.11 5.49 -4.46
CA GLN A 80 -20.91 4.96 -3.82
C GLN A 80 -21.13 3.51 -3.39
N CYS A 81 -20.14 2.64 -3.65
CA CYS A 81 -20.17 1.29 -3.09
C CYS A 81 -20.09 1.33 -1.56
N LEU A 82 -20.69 0.34 -0.88
CA LEU A 82 -20.84 0.35 0.58
C LEU A 82 -19.52 0.61 1.31
N GLN A 83 -19.48 1.77 1.96
CA GLN A 83 -18.29 2.30 2.60
C GLN A 83 -18.08 1.64 3.99
N ALA A 84 -16.92 1.85 4.60
CA ALA A 84 -16.68 1.75 6.03
C ALA A 84 -15.80 2.95 6.47
N GLY A 85 -14.94 2.86 7.49
CA GLY A 85 -14.13 4.03 7.92
C GLY A 85 -12.70 3.68 8.33
N SER A 86 -11.86 4.71 8.56
CA SER A 86 -10.45 4.66 9.04
C SER A 86 -10.34 4.51 10.58
N GLY A 87 -9.30 3.88 11.16
CA GLY A 87 -9.47 3.14 12.44
C GLY A 87 -8.59 3.41 13.64
N ASN A 88 -8.99 2.85 14.80
CA ASN A 88 -8.57 3.35 16.11
C ASN A 88 -8.49 2.29 17.27
N SER A 89 -8.36 0.98 16.99
CA SER A 89 -7.87 0.00 17.99
C SER A 89 -6.65 0.50 18.79
N PRO A 90 -6.40 -0.09 19.97
CA PRO A 90 -5.14 0.18 20.63
C PRO A 90 -4.32 -1.06 21.11
N THR A 91 -4.39 -2.19 20.38
CA THR A 91 -3.27 -2.98 19.80
C THR A 91 -3.92 -4.05 18.89
N ASN A 92 -3.29 -5.18 18.51
CA ASN A 92 -3.92 -6.23 17.69
C ASN A 92 -4.45 -7.42 18.46
N PRO A 93 -5.78 -7.56 18.47
CA PRO A 93 -6.39 -8.32 19.56
C PRO A 93 -7.16 -9.56 19.16
N ASN A 94 -8.09 -9.93 20.05
CA ASN A 94 -9.37 -10.59 19.80
C ASN A 94 -10.31 -10.31 20.99
N PRO A 95 -11.30 -9.41 20.89
CA PRO A 95 -12.31 -9.30 21.92
C PRO A 95 -13.11 -10.54 22.16
N THR A 96 -12.82 -11.09 23.31
CA THR A 96 -13.85 -11.26 24.33
C THR A 96 -14.51 -9.91 24.73
N SER A 97 -15.32 -9.27 23.87
CA SER A 97 -16.31 -8.24 24.31
C SER A 97 -17.42 -7.97 23.27
N SER A 98 -18.59 -7.56 23.75
CA SER A 98 -19.85 -7.56 22.99
C SER A 98 -20.53 -6.19 22.87
N LEU A 99 -21.02 -5.89 21.66
CA LEU A 99 -22.17 -5.02 21.34
C LEU A 99 -22.22 -3.57 21.89
N SER A 100 -22.16 -2.60 20.96
CA SER A 100 -23.19 -1.55 20.89
C SER A 100 -23.47 -1.21 19.42
N SER A 101 -24.66 -0.69 19.10
CA SER A 101 -25.21 -0.72 17.73
C SER A 101 -25.54 0.66 17.15
N ARG A 102 -25.19 0.89 15.87
CA ARG A 102 -25.89 1.78 14.92
C ARG A 102 -25.47 1.46 13.48
N ALA A 103 -26.40 1.61 12.54
CA ALA A 103 -26.20 1.37 11.10
C ALA A 103 -26.87 2.48 10.27
N THR A 104 -26.43 2.67 9.02
CA THR A 104 -27.04 3.57 8.02
C THR A 104 -27.56 2.77 6.81
N GLN A 105 -28.40 3.41 5.99
CA GLN A 105 -29.14 2.79 4.89
C GLN A 105 -28.58 3.19 3.52
N ASP A 106 -27.42 2.64 3.17
CA ASP A 106 -26.77 2.85 1.88
C ASP A 106 -26.93 1.58 1.00
N PRO A 107 -27.07 1.69 -0.35
CA PRO A 107 -27.35 0.54 -1.22
C PRO A 107 -26.09 -0.18 -1.73
N GLU A 108 -26.22 -1.48 -2.01
CA GLU A 108 -25.14 -2.33 -2.58
C GLU A 108 -24.94 -2.20 -4.11
N ASP A 109 -25.90 -1.63 -4.82
CA ASP A 109 -25.84 -1.54 -6.29
C ASP A 109 -24.99 -0.34 -6.73
N CYS A 110 -23.75 -0.61 -7.12
CA CYS A 110 -22.74 0.42 -7.35
C CYS A 110 -21.81 0.17 -8.56
N LEU A 111 -22.04 -0.85 -9.40
CA LEU A 111 -21.11 -1.24 -10.47
C LEU A 111 -21.25 -0.41 -11.76
N PHE A 112 -20.78 0.83 -11.64
CA PHE A 112 -20.89 1.87 -12.66
C PHE A 112 -19.54 2.49 -13.01
N LEU A 113 -19.45 3.11 -14.19
CA LEU A 113 -18.33 3.94 -14.60
C LEU A 113 -18.81 5.24 -15.24
N ASN A 114 -17.91 6.21 -15.28
CA ASN A 114 -18.07 7.48 -15.95
C ASN A 114 -17.14 7.52 -17.16
N VAL A 115 -17.57 8.04 -18.30
CA VAL A 115 -16.72 8.28 -19.49
C VAL A 115 -16.78 9.75 -19.87
N PHE A 116 -15.64 10.35 -20.20
CA PHE A 116 -15.47 11.74 -20.59
C PHE A 116 -14.70 11.79 -21.92
N PHE A 117 -15.12 12.61 -22.88
CA PHE A 117 -14.37 12.83 -24.12
C PHE A 117 -14.46 14.30 -24.59
N PRO A 118 -13.44 14.83 -25.28
CA PRO A 118 -13.44 16.20 -25.78
C PRO A 118 -14.37 16.36 -26.99
N GLY A 119 -15.01 17.52 -27.07
CA GLY A 119 -16.01 17.88 -28.05
C GLY A 119 -17.44 17.50 -27.66
N SER A 120 -18.40 18.14 -28.32
CA SER A 120 -19.83 17.80 -28.31
C SER A 120 -20.19 16.61 -29.21
N THR A 121 -19.21 16.04 -29.91
CA THR A 121 -19.33 14.89 -30.81
C THR A 121 -18.18 13.93 -30.56
N VAL A 122 -18.42 12.62 -30.76
CA VAL A 122 -17.39 11.59 -30.59
C VAL A 122 -16.14 11.89 -31.44
N PRO A 123 -14.92 11.84 -30.87
CA PRO A 123 -13.68 12.02 -31.62
C PRO A 123 -13.55 11.05 -32.80
N ALA A 124 -13.32 11.60 -34.00
CA ALA A 124 -13.16 10.82 -35.24
C ALA A 124 -11.77 10.14 -35.36
N ARG A 125 -10.76 10.69 -34.69
CA ARG A 125 -9.47 10.04 -34.41
C ARG A 125 -9.65 9.21 -33.13
N PRO A 126 -9.23 7.93 -33.09
CA PRO A 126 -9.05 7.21 -31.85
C PRO A 126 -8.11 8.01 -30.93
N LEU A 127 -8.70 8.67 -29.93
CA LEU A 127 -8.00 9.32 -28.84
C LEU A 127 -7.67 8.25 -27.83
N PRO A 128 -6.42 8.14 -27.41
CA PRO A 128 -6.09 7.20 -26.36
C PRO A 128 -6.71 7.61 -25.03
N VAL A 129 -6.73 6.71 -24.06
CA VAL A 129 -7.71 6.75 -22.95
C VAL A 129 -6.98 6.87 -21.60
N VAL A 130 -7.61 7.41 -20.55
CA VAL A 130 -7.18 7.28 -19.12
C VAL A 130 -8.32 6.64 -18.33
N PHE A 131 -8.25 5.36 -17.99
CA PHE A 131 -9.17 4.76 -17.00
C PHE A 131 -8.69 5.03 -15.57
N TRP A 132 -9.09 6.16 -15.01
CA TRP A 132 -8.94 6.46 -13.59
C TRP A 132 -9.66 5.42 -12.69
N ILE A 133 -9.10 5.03 -11.54
CA ILE A 133 -9.91 4.53 -10.40
C ILE A 133 -9.48 5.19 -9.09
N HIS A 134 -10.35 5.10 -8.08
CA HIS A 134 -10.50 6.08 -7.03
C HIS A 134 -9.93 5.68 -5.67
N GLY A 135 -9.52 6.72 -4.92
CA GLY A 135 -9.00 6.70 -3.54
C GLY A 135 -9.86 6.03 -2.46
N GLY A 136 -9.41 6.12 -1.19
CA GLY A 136 -10.20 5.73 0.00
C GLY A 136 -10.04 4.30 0.58
N GLY A 137 -8.87 3.67 0.46
CA GLY A 137 -8.59 2.31 0.90
C GLY A 137 -9.69 1.25 0.80
N TYR A 138 -10.27 0.97 -0.36
CA TYR A 138 -11.18 -0.21 -0.57
C TYR A 138 -12.44 -0.29 0.24
N ILE A 139 -12.67 0.73 1.03
CA ILE A 139 -13.79 0.86 1.93
C ILE A 139 -14.38 2.24 1.85
N SER A 140 -13.75 3.12 1.10
CA SER A 140 -14.24 4.45 0.89
C SER A 140 -13.76 4.97 -0.45
N GLY A 141 -14.22 6.17 -0.77
CA GLY A 141 -14.00 6.79 -2.07
C GLY A 141 -15.04 6.36 -3.10
N GLY A 142 -15.03 7.08 -4.21
CA GLY A 142 -15.91 6.84 -5.34
C GLY A 142 -15.55 7.71 -6.53
N ALA A 143 -15.99 7.28 -7.71
CA ALA A 143 -15.94 7.97 -8.99
C ALA A 143 -16.44 9.42 -8.93
N GLY A 144 -17.46 9.67 -8.09
CA GLY A 144 -18.04 11.01 -7.89
C GLY A 144 -17.10 12.03 -7.25
N SER A 145 -15.95 11.61 -6.71
CA SER A 145 -14.92 12.50 -6.16
C SER A 145 -13.92 13.00 -7.20
N PHE A 146 -14.05 12.62 -8.48
CA PHE A 146 -13.07 12.91 -9.53
C PHE A 146 -13.77 13.41 -10.81
N ASN A 147 -13.18 14.41 -11.47
CA ASN A 147 -13.68 14.95 -12.75
C ASN A 147 -12.73 14.60 -13.90
N GLY A 148 -13.13 13.67 -14.77
CA GLY A 148 -12.31 13.25 -15.90
C GLY A 148 -12.08 14.36 -16.94
N GLY A 149 -12.88 15.43 -16.89
CA GLY A 149 -12.68 16.64 -17.70
C GLY A 149 -11.45 17.47 -17.32
N ASP A 150 -10.95 17.38 -16.08
CA ASP A 150 -9.74 18.08 -15.66
C ASP A 150 -8.53 17.48 -16.41
N LEU A 151 -8.43 16.15 -16.41
CA LEU A 151 -7.40 15.41 -17.15
C LEU A 151 -7.49 15.65 -18.66
N ILE A 152 -8.69 15.72 -19.24
CA ILE A 152 -8.85 16.04 -20.67
C ILE A 152 -8.42 17.47 -20.97
N SER A 153 -8.69 18.41 -20.07
CA SER A 153 -8.27 19.82 -20.24
C SER A 153 -6.75 19.95 -20.20
N GLU A 154 -6.08 19.25 -19.28
CA GLU A 154 -4.62 19.30 -19.13
C GLU A 154 -3.87 18.44 -20.16
N ALA A 155 -4.42 17.30 -20.56
CA ALA A 155 -4.05 16.58 -21.79
C ALA A 155 -4.55 17.26 -23.05
N LYS A 156 -5.00 18.52 -22.93
CA LYS A 156 -5.15 19.41 -24.06
C LYS A 156 -6.08 18.80 -25.14
N ASN A 157 -7.17 18.16 -24.72
CA ASN A 157 -8.14 17.43 -25.56
C ASN A 157 -7.58 16.20 -26.33
N GLY A 158 -6.49 15.58 -25.86
CA GLY A 158 -5.91 14.39 -26.47
C GLY A 158 -6.43 13.04 -25.93
N VAL A 159 -7.26 13.02 -24.88
CA VAL A 159 -7.78 11.81 -24.19
C VAL A 159 -9.27 11.52 -24.37
N VAL A 160 -9.66 10.27 -24.12
CA VAL A 160 -10.92 9.92 -23.43
C VAL A 160 -10.65 9.48 -21.97
N THR A 161 -11.18 10.18 -20.96
CA THR A 161 -11.03 9.72 -19.56
C THR A 161 -12.19 8.81 -19.16
N VAL A 162 -11.93 7.75 -18.42
CA VAL A 162 -12.92 6.88 -17.78
C VAL A 162 -12.64 6.90 -16.28
N ILE A 163 -13.65 6.94 -15.41
CA ILE A 163 -13.50 6.84 -13.95
C ILE A 163 -14.48 5.78 -13.46
N ILE A 164 -14.04 4.73 -12.76
CA ILE A 164 -14.96 3.64 -12.36
C ILE A 164 -15.26 3.57 -10.87
N GLN A 165 -16.42 3.03 -10.55
CA GLN A 165 -16.72 2.38 -9.27
C GLN A 165 -16.25 0.93 -9.29
N TYR A 166 -16.04 0.37 -8.11
CA TYR A 166 -15.81 -1.06 -7.90
C TYR A 166 -16.20 -1.36 -6.44
N ARG A 167 -16.68 -2.58 -6.15
CA ARG A 167 -17.18 -2.87 -4.79
C ARG A 167 -16.09 -2.74 -3.73
N LEU A 168 -16.53 -2.36 -2.52
CA LEU A 168 -15.71 -1.98 -1.35
C LEU A 168 -16.08 -2.81 -0.11
N GLY A 169 -15.45 -2.56 1.04
CA GLY A 169 -15.82 -3.10 2.36
C GLY A 169 -15.75 -4.62 2.40
N ILE A 170 -16.72 -5.29 3.04
CA ILE A 170 -16.89 -6.75 2.93
C ILE A 170 -17.53 -7.20 1.59
N PHE A 171 -17.92 -6.28 0.71
CA PHE A 171 -18.90 -6.57 -0.37
C PHE A 171 -18.26 -6.88 -1.71
N GLY A 172 -17.22 -6.15 -2.09
CA GLY A 172 -16.36 -6.55 -3.21
C GLY A 172 -15.51 -7.76 -2.88
N PHE A 173 -15.50 -8.05 -1.60
CA PHE A 173 -14.30 -7.82 -0.86
C PHE A 173 -14.58 -8.50 0.48
N LEU A 174 -15.11 -9.71 0.38
CA LEU A 174 -15.12 -10.85 1.29
C LEU A 174 -14.77 -12.00 0.38
N ALA A 175 -14.01 -12.97 0.89
CA ALA A 175 -13.87 -14.21 0.18
C ALA A 175 -13.77 -15.43 1.08
N GLY A 176 -13.45 -16.55 0.43
CA GLY A 176 -13.47 -17.87 1.00
C GLY A 176 -12.92 -19.02 0.21
N SER A 177 -13.04 -20.19 0.84
CA SER A 177 -13.02 -21.54 0.24
C SER A 177 -14.43 -22.06 0.07
N GLN A 178 -15.35 -21.75 0.99
CA GLN A 178 -16.77 -21.75 0.64
C GLN A 178 -17.00 -20.69 -0.44
N VAL A 179 -16.37 -19.50 -0.39
CA VAL A 179 -16.45 -18.53 -1.50
C VAL A 179 -15.57 -18.92 -2.70
N LYS A 180 -14.50 -19.72 -2.56
CA LYS A 180 -13.78 -20.31 -3.70
C LYS A 180 -14.66 -21.32 -4.41
N ALA A 181 -15.19 -22.27 -3.63
CA ALA A 181 -15.99 -23.37 -4.14
C ALA A 181 -17.36 -22.90 -4.65
N ASN A 182 -17.93 -21.85 -4.05
CA ASN A 182 -19.32 -21.43 -4.29
C ASN A 182 -19.48 -19.92 -4.51
N GLY A 183 -18.44 -19.19 -4.87
CA GLY A 183 -18.49 -17.76 -5.10
C GLY A 183 -17.39 -17.27 -6.03
N ALA A 184 -17.03 -16.01 -5.89
CA ALA A 184 -15.78 -15.51 -6.37
C ALA A 184 -15.30 -14.40 -5.45
N LEU A 185 -14.06 -14.05 -5.67
CA LEU A 185 -13.18 -13.48 -4.67
C LEU A 185 -12.51 -12.32 -5.36
N ASN A 186 -12.13 -11.26 -4.66
CA ASN A 186 -11.97 -9.96 -5.32
C ASN A 186 -13.14 -9.63 -6.24
N ALA A 187 -14.37 -9.89 -5.81
CA ALA A 187 -15.53 -9.34 -6.47
C ALA A 187 -15.26 -7.88 -6.95
N GLY A 188 -14.67 -7.01 -6.12
CA GLY A 188 -14.27 -5.64 -6.46
C GLY A 188 -12.97 -5.42 -7.27
N LEU A 189 -12.22 -6.45 -7.66
CA LEU A 189 -11.21 -6.35 -8.74
C LEU A 189 -11.68 -7.02 -10.01
N LEU A 190 -12.42 -8.13 -9.88
CA LEU A 190 -13.18 -8.72 -10.98
C LEU A 190 -14.04 -7.61 -11.60
N ASP A 191 -14.65 -6.77 -10.77
CA ASP A 191 -15.31 -5.50 -11.13
C ASP A 191 -14.44 -4.62 -12.03
N GLN A 192 -13.20 -4.33 -11.62
CA GLN A 192 -12.28 -3.45 -12.36
C GLN A 192 -11.79 -4.09 -13.66
N GLU A 193 -11.58 -5.41 -13.67
CA GLU A 193 -11.42 -6.22 -14.87
C GLU A 193 -12.61 -6.03 -15.82
N PHE A 194 -13.82 -6.10 -15.27
CA PHE A 194 -15.03 -6.23 -16.07
C PHE A 194 -15.42 -4.90 -16.68
N ALA A 195 -15.30 -3.83 -15.90
CA ALA A 195 -15.29 -2.45 -16.37
C ALA A 195 -14.25 -2.19 -17.48
N LEU A 196 -13.27 -3.07 -17.64
CA LEU A 196 -12.25 -2.97 -18.68
C LEU A 196 -12.38 -3.89 -19.87
N LYS A 197 -12.89 -5.11 -19.70
CA LYS A 197 -13.50 -5.86 -20.80
C LYS A 197 -14.50 -4.95 -21.51
N TRP A 198 -15.32 -4.24 -20.72
CA TRP A 198 -16.25 -3.23 -21.17
C TRP A 198 -15.57 -2.09 -21.95
N VAL A 199 -14.50 -1.45 -21.43
CA VAL A 199 -13.74 -0.43 -22.18
C VAL A 199 -13.21 -0.99 -23.49
N GLN A 200 -12.85 -2.26 -23.55
CA GLN A 200 -12.27 -2.85 -24.74
C GLN A 200 -13.27 -3.20 -25.81
N GLN A 201 -14.45 -3.60 -25.38
CA GLN A 201 -15.57 -3.86 -26.25
C GLN A 201 -16.23 -2.56 -26.72
N HIS A 202 -16.03 -1.43 -26.02
CA HIS A 202 -16.90 -0.26 -26.16
C HIS A 202 -16.23 1.13 -26.20
N ILE A 203 -14.98 1.35 -25.76
CA ILE A 203 -14.44 2.71 -25.65
C ILE A 203 -14.21 3.40 -27.00
N SER A 204 -14.02 2.61 -28.07
CA SER A 204 -14.03 3.08 -29.47
C SER A 204 -15.31 3.83 -29.85
N LYS A 205 -16.44 3.50 -29.21
CA LYS A 205 -17.72 4.18 -29.40
C LYS A 205 -17.78 5.56 -28.73
N PHE A 206 -16.87 5.83 -27.80
CA PHE A 206 -16.64 7.12 -27.16
C PHE A 206 -15.43 7.86 -27.78
N GLY A 207 -14.90 7.36 -28.92
CA GLY A 207 -13.71 7.90 -29.58
C GLY A 207 -12.41 7.48 -28.92
N GLY A 208 -12.48 6.58 -27.93
CA GLY A 208 -11.33 6.05 -27.22
C GLY A 208 -10.65 4.92 -27.99
N ASP A 209 -9.35 4.94 -28.10
CA ASP A 209 -8.61 3.85 -28.73
C ASP A 209 -8.52 2.65 -27.77
N PRO A 210 -9.15 1.49 -28.06
CA PRO A 210 -9.09 0.33 -27.18
C PRO A 210 -7.68 -0.29 -27.16
N ASP A 211 -6.91 -0.11 -28.21
CA ASP A 211 -5.53 -0.58 -28.28
C ASP A 211 -4.59 0.42 -27.57
N ARG A 212 -5.01 1.69 -27.43
CA ARG A 212 -4.26 2.74 -26.73
C ARG A 212 -5.02 3.29 -25.53
N VAL A 213 -5.29 2.47 -24.53
CA VAL A 213 -5.77 3.01 -23.23
C VAL A 213 -4.58 3.04 -22.28
N THR A 214 -4.19 4.25 -21.89
CA THR A 214 -3.58 4.52 -20.58
C THR A 214 -4.65 4.38 -19.51
N ILE A 215 -4.26 4.13 -18.27
CA ILE A 215 -5.16 4.18 -17.12
C ILE A 215 -4.42 4.84 -15.97
N TRP A 216 -5.08 5.40 -14.96
CA TRP A 216 -4.43 5.97 -13.76
C TRP A 216 -5.19 5.74 -12.44
N GLY A 217 -4.60 5.92 -11.28
CA GLY A 217 -5.35 6.55 -10.19
C GLY A 217 -4.47 7.04 -9.05
N GLN A 218 -5.09 7.44 -7.93
CA GLN A 218 -4.43 7.95 -6.72
C GLN A 218 -5.05 7.47 -5.40
N SER A 219 -4.26 7.31 -4.33
CA SER A 219 -4.70 6.81 -3.01
C SER A 219 -5.09 5.35 -3.16
N ALA A 220 -6.29 4.91 -2.72
CA ALA A 220 -7.05 3.77 -3.25
C ALA A 220 -7.46 3.76 -4.74
N GLY A 221 -6.97 4.73 -5.50
CA GLY A 221 -6.70 4.72 -6.93
C GLY A 221 -5.27 4.43 -7.47
N ALA A 222 -4.15 4.42 -6.72
CA ALA A 222 -2.79 4.21 -7.28
C ALA A 222 -1.94 2.88 -7.25
N GLY A 223 -2.19 1.81 -6.48
CA GLY A 223 -1.55 0.48 -6.48
C GLY A 223 -2.49 -0.66 -6.91
N SER A 224 -3.59 -0.38 -7.52
CA SER A 224 -4.40 -1.27 -8.27
C SER A 224 -4.59 -0.68 -9.60
N VAL A 225 -3.89 0.39 -10.01
CA VAL A 225 -2.41 0.60 -9.81
C VAL A 225 -1.76 -0.83 -9.97
N LEU A 226 -0.79 -1.54 -9.16
CA LEU A 226 -0.04 -2.98 -8.75
C LEU A 226 0.24 -4.48 -9.57
N GLN A 227 -0.47 -5.62 -10.23
CA GLN A 227 -1.94 -6.25 -10.71
C GLN A 227 -2.09 -6.59 -12.09
N HIS A 228 -3.09 -5.93 -12.62
CA HIS A 228 -3.92 -6.14 -13.75
C HIS A 228 -2.95 -5.82 -14.90
N VAL A 229 -1.86 -6.60 -14.86
CA VAL A 229 -0.44 -6.35 -15.17
C VAL A 229 0.49 -7.62 -15.10
N ILE A 230 0.50 -8.44 -14.06
CA ILE A 230 1.01 -9.81 -14.00
C ILE A 230 -0.12 -10.65 -13.35
N ALA A 231 -1.34 -10.17 -13.55
CA ALA A 231 -2.58 -10.56 -12.94
C ALA A 231 -3.19 -11.85 -13.34
N ARG A 232 -2.33 -12.78 -13.63
CA ARG A 232 -2.47 -14.21 -13.71
C ARG A 232 -1.10 -14.58 -14.26
N ASN A 233 -0.02 -14.14 -13.61
CA ASN A 233 1.36 -14.18 -14.05
C ASN A 233 1.63 -13.17 -15.14
N GLY A 234 0.77 -13.12 -16.16
CA GLY A 234 0.76 -12.33 -17.40
C GLY A 234 0.59 -13.00 -18.78
N MET A 235 -0.07 -14.17 -19.00
CA MET A 235 -0.36 -14.91 -20.27
C MET A 235 -1.85 -14.91 -20.91
N THR A 236 -2.69 -13.86 -20.87
CA THR A 236 -4.21 -13.74 -20.98
C THR A 236 -4.47 -13.19 -22.35
N SER A 237 -4.47 -14.08 -23.31
CA SER A 237 -4.84 -13.64 -24.62
C SER A 237 -6.36 -13.32 -24.58
N PRO A 238 -6.82 -12.24 -25.22
CA PRO A 238 -6.01 -11.30 -25.99
C PRO A 238 -5.38 -10.22 -25.09
N PRO A 239 -4.21 -9.68 -25.50
CA PRO A 239 -3.98 -8.25 -25.49
C PRO A 239 -5.29 -7.52 -25.72
N LEU A 240 -5.72 -6.85 -24.68
CA LEU A 240 -6.56 -5.70 -24.83
C LEU A 240 -5.57 -4.51 -24.83
N PHE A 241 -5.90 -3.29 -24.41
CA PHE A 241 -4.78 -2.38 -24.08
C PHE A 241 -3.87 -3.04 -23.03
N ARG A 242 -2.56 -2.82 -22.94
CA ARG A 242 -1.72 -1.73 -23.43
C ARG A 242 -1.15 -0.75 -22.35
N ALA A 243 -1.83 0.21 -21.68
CA ALA A 243 -1.25 1.13 -20.68
C ALA A 243 -1.94 1.42 -19.27
N ALA A 244 -1.22 1.64 -18.12
CA ALA A 244 -1.57 2.11 -16.72
C ALA A 244 -0.55 2.97 -15.81
N ILE A 245 -0.99 3.97 -14.98
CA ILE A 245 -0.28 5.07 -14.20
C ILE A 245 -0.49 5.01 -12.65
N SER A 246 0.52 5.22 -11.77
CA SER A 246 0.36 5.41 -10.31
C SER A 246 0.64 6.84 -9.79
N SER A 247 -0.28 7.35 -8.97
CA SER A 247 -0.06 8.42 -8.00
C SER A 247 -0.29 7.94 -6.55
N SER A 248 0.70 7.45 -5.82
CA SER A 248 0.52 6.83 -4.48
C SER A 248 0.01 5.36 -4.44
N SER A 249 0.78 4.35 -4.89
CA SER A 249 0.43 2.91 -4.85
C SER A 249 0.28 2.30 -3.47
N PHE A 250 -0.92 2.38 -2.91
CA PHE A 250 -1.38 1.81 -1.62
C PHE A 250 -1.61 0.31 -1.64
N LEU A 251 -0.66 -0.32 -2.31
CA LEU A 251 0.07 -1.41 -1.74
C LEU A 251 -0.32 -1.79 -0.30
N PRO A 252 -0.56 -3.07 -0.02
CA PRO A 252 -0.80 -3.46 1.35
C PRO A 252 -0.36 -4.86 1.69
N SER A 253 -0.42 -5.23 2.95
CA SER A 253 -0.17 -6.59 3.41
C SER A 253 -1.14 -7.62 2.95
N GLN A 254 -0.77 -8.90 3.07
CA GLN A 254 -1.45 -9.92 2.25
C GLN A 254 -1.28 -11.41 2.61
N GLN A 255 -2.31 -12.25 2.43
CA GLN A 255 -2.30 -13.74 2.49
C GLN A 255 -2.61 -14.61 1.24
N PRO A 256 -2.27 -15.92 1.24
CA PRO A 256 -2.50 -16.93 0.19
C PRO A 256 -3.43 -18.12 0.53
N PHE A 257 -3.72 -19.02 -0.44
CA PHE A 257 -5.02 -19.70 -0.70
C PHE A 257 -5.94 -19.80 0.42
N ASP A 258 -5.56 -20.51 1.41
CA ASP A 258 -6.31 -20.43 2.60
C ASP A 258 -5.22 -20.27 3.64
N GLY A 259 -5.14 -19.05 4.15
CA GLY A 259 -4.05 -18.53 4.96
C GLY A 259 -4.64 -17.66 6.05
N ALA A 260 -4.09 -17.63 7.23
CA ALA A 260 -4.72 -17.15 8.47
C ALA A 260 -5.62 -15.90 8.51
N VAL A 261 -5.19 -14.75 7.97
CA VAL A 261 -5.88 -13.42 8.05
C VAL A 261 -7.37 -13.57 7.91
N PRO A 262 -7.88 -14.24 6.87
CA PRO A 262 -9.28 -14.22 6.60
C PRO A 262 -10.02 -15.32 7.38
N GLU A 263 -9.33 -16.28 7.99
CA GLU A 263 -9.89 -17.28 8.93
C GLU A 263 -10.20 -16.52 10.21
N SER A 264 -9.26 -15.66 10.62
CA SER A 264 -9.50 -14.52 11.52
C SER A 264 -10.46 -13.45 10.99
N ILE A 265 -11.26 -13.71 9.96
CA ILE A 265 -12.28 -12.76 9.51
C ILE A 265 -13.52 -13.55 9.25
N PHE A 266 -13.66 -14.26 8.11
CA PHE A 266 -14.45 -15.48 7.96
C PHE A 266 -13.93 -16.55 8.90
N SER A 267 -14.05 -16.23 10.19
CA SER A 267 -14.98 -16.88 11.09
C SER A 267 -15.72 -16.02 12.14
N GLN A 268 -16.28 -14.83 11.82
CA GLN A 268 -17.29 -14.10 12.64
C GLN A 268 -18.42 -13.14 12.08
N VAL A 269 -18.64 -12.73 10.82
CA VAL A 269 -19.90 -12.09 10.30
C VAL A 269 -20.95 -13.12 10.51
N VAL A 270 -20.67 -14.37 10.21
CA VAL A 270 -21.65 -15.41 10.47
C VAL A 270 -22.04 -15.39 11.96
N SER A 271 -21.12 -15.14 12.89
CA SER A 271 -21.48 -14.80 14.28
C SER A 271 -22.24 -13.45 14.41
N GLN A 272 -21.76 -12.34 13.82
CA GLN A 272 -22.41 -11.00 13.82
C GLN A 272 -23.75 -10.88 13.05
N THR A 273 -24.12 -11.89 12.26
CA THR A 273 -25.35 -12.00 11.46
C THR A 273 -26.20 -13.19 11.87
N GLY A 274 -25.76 -14.01 12.82
CA GLY A 274 -26.49 -15.20 13.29
C GLY A 274 -26.57 -16.35 12.29
N CYS A 275 -25.60 -16.47 11.40
CA CYS A 275 -25.46 -17.58 10.45
C CYS A 275 -24.63 -18.76 10.99
N ASP A 276 -24.10 -18.69 12.23
CA ASP A 276 -23.13 -19.64 12.82
C ASP A 276 -23.69 -21.04 13.04
N GLY A 277 -25.01 -21.16 13.14
CA GLY A 277 -25.73 -22.44 13.03
C GLY A 277 -26.00 -22.92 11.59
N SER A 278 -25.52 -22.24 10.54
CA SER A 278 -25.83 -22.59 9.15
C SER A 278 -24.93 -23.69 8.59
N ALA A 279 -25.55 -24.71 8.00
CA ALA A 279 -24.84 -25.74 7.22
C ALA A 279 -24.14 -25.19 5.95
N ASN A 280 -24.47 -23.97 5.53
CA ASN A 280 -23.74 -23.24 4.49
C ASN A 280 -23.69 -21.75 4.89
N ALA A 281 -22.57 -21.35 5.48
CA ALA A 281 -22.34 -19.97 5.90
C ALA A 281 -22.48 -19.01 4.71
N LEU A 282 -21.80 -19.26 3.58
CA LEU A 282 -21.89 -18.42 2.38
C LEU A 282 -23.32 -18.17 1.87
N SER A 283 -24.16 -19.20 1.87
CA SER A 283 -25.56 -19.06 1.46
C SER A 283 -26.35 -18.19 2.44
N CYS A 284 -26.19 -18.39 3.75
CA CYS A 284 -26.84 -17.56 4.77
C CYS A 284 -26.46 -16.07 4.64
N LEU A 285 -25.23 -15.78 4.25
CA LEU A 285 -24.72 -14.41 4.11
C LEU A 285 -25.21 -13.73 2.84
N ARG A 286 -25.44 -14.49 1.77
CA ARG A 286 -26.15 -14.00 0.59
C ARG A 286 -27.59 -13.64 0.92
N ALA A 287 -28.22 -14.34 1.86
CA ALA A 287 -29.55 -14.03 2.38
C ALA A 287 -29.58 -12.95 3.50
N ALA A 288 -28.45 -12.67 4.15
CA ALA A 288 -28.39 -11.74 5.29
C ALA A 288 -28.80 -10.31 4.92
N ASN A 289 -29.41 -9.58 5.84
CA ASN A 289 -29.84 -8.20 5.58
C ASN A 289 -28.64 -7.28 5.37
N VAL A 290 -28.69 -6.43 4.33
CA VAL A 290 -27.63 -5.46 4.00
C VAL A 290 -27.23 -4.58 5.18
N SER A 291 -28.16 -4.14 6.05
CA SER A 291 -27.81 -3.30 7.20
C SER A 291 -27.08 -4.09 8.30
N ILE A 292 -27.29 -5.41 8.38
CA ILE A 292 -26.54 -6.28 9.29
C ILE A 292 -25.19 -6.61 8.66
N LEU A 293 -25.13 -6.90 7.35
CA LEU A 293 -23.87 -7.00 6.58
C LEU A 293 -23.08 -5.70 6.56
N GLN A 294 -23.72 -4.53 6.73
CA GLN A 294 -23.08 -3.22 6.75
C GLN A 294 -22.71 -2.78 8.17
N ALA A 295 -23.54 -3.07 9.17
CA ALA A 295 -23.12 -2.99 10.57
C ALA A 295 -21.97 -3.95 10.84
N ALA A 296 -21.99 -5.11 10.19
CA ALA A 296 -20.88 -6.03 10.08
C ALA A 296 -19.71 -5.40 9.35
N ASN A 297 -19.87 -4.99 8.09
CA ASN A 297 -18.86 -4.31 7.30
C ASN A 297 -18.16 -3.27 8.15
N VAL A 298 -18.87 -2.28 8.66
CA VAL A 298 -18.39 -1.32 9.65
C VAL A 298 -17.77 -2.02 10.85
N ASN A 299 -18.42 -2.91 11.58
CA ASN A 299 -17.81 -3.50 12.77
C ASN A 299 -16.54 -4.34 12.51
N VAL A 300 -16.30 -4.85 11.31
CA VAL A 300 -14.95 -5.31 10.95
C VAL A 300 -14.07 -4.20 10.49
N ASN A 301 -14.54 -3.44 9.51
CA ASN A 301 -13.84 -2.39 8.79
C ASN A 301 -13.66 -1.12 9.57
N ARG A 302 -14.19 -1.07 10.78
CA ARG A 302 -13.81 -0.22 11.94
C ARG A 302 -12.07 -1.06 14.30
N ALA A 303 -11.60 -2.30 14.63
CA ALA A 303 -10.49 -2.68 15.44
C ALA A 303 -9.46 -3.27 14.46
N GLY A 304 -8.81 -2.34 13.77
CA GLY A 304 -7.78 -2.52 12.75
C GLY A 304 -6.84 -1.33 12.86
N PHE A 305 -5.64 -1.36 12.31
CA PHE A 305 -4.64 -0.33 12.56
C PHE A 305 -4.76 0.88 11.66
N PHE A 306 -5.33 1.95 12.21
CA PHE A 306 -5.12 3.37 11.89
C PHE A 306 -4.26 3.60 10.66
N GLY A 307 -4.91 4.07 9.62
CA GLY A 307 -4.28 4.25 8.33
C GLY A 307 -4.11 2.99 7.49
N THR A 308 -4.27 1.81 8.04
CA THR A 308 -4.14 0.56 7.29
C THR A 308 -5.29 -0.36 7.63
N PHE A 309 -5.96 -0.96 6.65
CA PHE A 309 -7.35 -1.34 6.83
C PHE A 309 -7.69 -2.87 6.82
N VAL A 310 -8.87 -3.33 7.31
CA VAL A 310 -9.47 -4.70 7.61
C VAL A 310 -10.65 -5.53 6.76
N ALA A 311 -11.53 -5.07 5.76
CA ALA A 311 -12.14 -5.72 4.51
C ALA A 311 -11.91 -5.14 3.01
N VAL A 312 -11.64 -6.00 1.96
CA VAL A 312 -10.94 -5.94 0.58
C VAL A 312 -10.91 -7.28 -0.30
N PRO A 313 -10.15 -7.47 -1.43
CA PRO A 313 -9.81 -8.69 -2.24
C PRO A 313 -8.60 -9.69 -2.08
N VAL A 314 -8.78 -10.98 -2.38
CA VAL A 314 -7.87 -12.15 -2.21
C VAL A 314 -6.63 -12.19 -3.10
N VAL A 315 -5.81 -13.20 -2.83
CA VAL A 315 -5.12 -13.98 -3.85
C VAL A 315 -5.94 -15.05 -4.57
N ASP A 316 -7.10 -14.81 -5.19
CA ASP A 316 -8.05 -15.87 -5.68
C ASP A 316 -7.51 -16.93 -6.63
N GLY A 317 -6.32 -16.73 -7.13
CA GLY A 317 -5.94 -17.00 -8.47
C GLY A 317 -6.11 -18.42 -8.92
N GLU A 318 -6.65 -18.68 -10.09
CA GLU A 318 -7.59 -17.95 -10.97
C GLU A 318 -7.40 -16.55 -11.50
N PHE A 319 -8.18 -15.59 -11.00
CA PHE A 319 -8.44 -14.40 -11.75
C PHE A 319 -7.20 -13.51 -11.74
N ILE A 320 -6.24 -13.72 -10.80
CA ILE A 320 -4.86 -13.21 -10.75
C ILE A 320 -3.97 -14.18 -9.86
N THR A 321 -2.72 -14.70 -10.16
CA THR A 321 -2.39 -16.15 -9.76
C THR A 321 -1.19 -16.89 -8.97
N GLN A 322 0.14 -16.68 -8.67
CA GLN A 322 1.00 -17.70 -7.85
C GLN A 322 1.81 -17.54 -6.45
N ARG A 323 1.62 -16.52 -5.54
CA ARG A 323 2.99 -14.58 -3.84
C ARG A 323 3.73 -13.20 -4.24
N PRO A 324 3.48 -12.03 -3.61
CA PRO A 324 4.16 -10.73 -3.76
C PRO A 324 5.60 -10.44 -4.22
N THR A 325 6.68 -10.61 -3.45
CA THR A 325 7.99 -10.46 -4.11
C THR A 325 8.21 -11.55 -5.13
N GLN A 326 7.34 -12.58 -5.17
CA GLN A 326 7.32 -13.64 -6.16
C GLN A 326 6.88 -12.99 -7.47
N ALA A 327 5.65 -13.19 -8.01
CA ALA A 327 5.09 -12.76 -9.34
C ALA A 327 6.20 -12.47 -10.60
N LEU A 328 6.47 -11.17 -9.95
CA LEU A 328 7.34 -9.89 -9.95
C LEU A 328 8.91 -9.83 -10.10
N ARG A 329 9.77 -10.45 -9.27
CA ARG A 329 11.27 -10.44 -9.49
C ARG A 329 11.80 -11.77 -9.93
N GLN A 330 10.94 -12.38 -10.71
CA GLN A 330 11.12 -13.15 -11.90
C GLN A 330 10.60 -12.34 -13.06
N ARG A 331 10.81 -11.04 -12.96
CA ARG A 331 10.47 -10.07 -13.94
C ARG A 331 9.75 -10.63 -15.19
N ARG A 332 8.42 -10.53 -15.20
CA ARG A 332 7.61 -10.86 -16.37
C ARG A 332 6.53 -9.70 -16.51
N VAL A 333 6.37 -9.10 -17.72
CA VAL A 333 5.66 -7.85 -18.21
C VAL A 333 4.22 -7.89 -18.69
N ASN A 334 3.62 -6.74 -19.01
CA ASN A 334 2.52 -6.65 -19.97
C ASN A 334 2.27 -5.28 -20.66
N GLY A 335 3.28 -4.50 -21.07
CA GLY A 335 3.17 -3.02 -21.25
C GLY A 335 4.36 -2.38 -21.91
N ARG A 336 4.25 -1.09 -22.25
CA ARG A 336 5.33 -0.25 -22.84
C ARG A 336 5.70 0.94 -21.92
N ALA A 337 4.95 1.16 -20.83
CA ALA A 337 4.83 2.49 -20.24
C ALA A 337 4.39 2.50 -18.73
N LEU A 338 4.58 3.59 -17.95
CA LEU A 338 4.56 3.93 -16.49
C LEU A 338 4.66 5.46 -16.18
N LEU A 339 3.89 6.00 -15.23
CA LEU A 339 4.05 7.19 -14.41
C LEU A 339 4.04 6.89 -12.88
N ALA A 340 5.15 7.05 -12.16
CA ALA A 340 5.26 6.79 -10.71
C ALA A 340 5.36 8.10 -9.88
N VAL A 341 4.30 8.56 -9.18
CA VAL A 341 4.32 9.84 -8.43
C VAL A 341 3.65 9.86 -7.07
N THR A 342 4.08 10.85 -6.25
CA THR A 342 4.13 10.79 -4.78
C THR A 342 4.86 12.11 -4.15
N ASN A 343 4.74 12.54 -2.84
CA ASN A 343 5.11 13.78 -1.98
C ASN A 343 6.24 13.73 -0.78
N THR A 344 6.55 14.61 0.24
CA THR A 344 7.81 14.55 1.22
C THR A 344 7.96 14.46 2.92
N HIS A 345 7.29 14.04 4.12
CA HIS A 345 6.38 12.99 4.89
C HIS A 345 4.75 12.66 4.82
N GLU A 346 4.26 11.42 4.50
CA GLU A 346 2.86 10.94 4.12
C GLU A 346 2.11 10.40 5.34
N GLY A 347 2.74 9.40 5.97
CA GLY A 347 2.08 8.37 6.75
C GLY A 347 1.78 8.90 8.13
N ASN A 348 2.21 10.12 8.41
CA ASN A 348 1.55 11.12 9.24
C ASN A 348 0.01 11.01 9.17
N SER A 349 -0.57 10.90 7.97
CA SER A 349 -2.02 10.76 7.76
C SER A 349 -2.57 9.37 8.11
N PHE A 350 -1.68 8.40 8.29
CA PHE A 350 -1.95 6.99 8.46
C PHE A 350 -1.27 6.44 9.72
N VAL A 351 -0.80 7.32 10.58
CA VAL A 351 -0.25 7.09 11.90
C VAL A 351 -0.96 8.03 12.82
N ASN A 352 -1.36 7.49 13.95
CA ASN A 352 -2.14 8.22 14.91
C ASN A 352 -1.14 9.10 15.69
N GLN A 353 -1.22 10.43 15.61
CA GLN A 353 -0.01 11.25 15.84
C GLN A 353 0.52 11.31 17.28
N SER A 354 -0.26 10.97 18.31
CA SER A 354 0.32 10.70 19.64
C SER A 354 0.52 9.22 19.94
N THR A 355 0.05 8.31 19.07
CA THR A 355 0.68 6.99 18.92
C THR A 355 2.08 7.30 18.53
N ALA A 356 2.31 8.03 17.44
CA ALA A 356 3.61 8.49 17.01
C ALA A 356 4.41 9.06 18.20
N ALA A 357 3.84 10.04 18.92
CA ALA A 357 4.46 10.59 20.12
C ALA A 357 4.67 9.62 21.31
N THR A 358 4.36 8.31 21.20
CA THR A 358 4.77 7.22 22.10
C THR A 358 4.81 5.75 21.52
N VAL A 359 4.98 5.50 20.21
CA VAL A 359 5.42 4.21 19.56
C VAL A 359 7.08 4.13 19.30
N ARG A 360 8.70 2.42 19.19
CA ARG A 360 10.16 2.09 19.05
C ARG A 360 10.30 1.62 17.62
N ALA A 361 11.46 1.71 17.04
CA ALA A 361 11.63 1.51 15.62
C ALA A 361 11.47 0.13 14.97
N ALA A 362 12.01 -0.95 15.51
CA ALA A 362 11.65 -1.46 16.84
C ALA A 362 10.15 -1.49 17.10
N ASP A 363 9.63 -1.91 18.24
CA ASP A 363 8.20 -2.14 18.53
C ASP A 363 7.09 -1.65 17.60
N TYR A 364 7.09 -0.48 16.95
CA TYR A 364 6.27 -0.32 15.74
C TYR A 364 6.40 -1.60 14.93
N ALA A 365 7.59 -2.14 14.70
CA ALA A 365 8.07 -3.49 14.41
C ALA A 365 7.49 -4.78 15.08
N LEU A 366 6.75 -4.71 16.19
CA LEU A 366 5.85 -5.76 16.72
C LEU A 366 4.38 -5.38 16.48
N ARG A 367 4.15 -4.23 15.89
CA ARG A 367 2.88 -3.58 15.65
C ARG A 367 2.41 -3.42 14.15
N LEU A 368 3.08 -3.66 12.96
CA LEU A 368 2.64 -3.91 11.47
C LEU A 368 2.30 -5.40 11.09
N PHE A 369 3.18 -6.34 10.78
CA PHE A 369 2.79 -7.58 10.09
C PHE A 369 3.05 -8.97 10.70
N PRO A 370 2.27 -9.42 11.71
CA PRO A 370 2.53 -10.22 12.93
C PRO A 370 3.60 -11.26 13.04
N ASN A 371 4.15 -11.61 11.91
CA ASN A 371 4.42 -12.99 11.45
C ASN A 371 5.88 -12.70 10.88
N ILE A 372 6.23 -11.50 10.37
CA ILE A 372 7.51 -11.21 9.69
C ILE A 372 8.75 -11.91 10.28
N GLY A 373 8.83 -12.19 11.60
CA GLY A 373 9.61 -13.26 12.25
C GLY A 373 10.46 -12.63 13.34
N VAL A 374 10.66 -13.01 14.61
CA VAL A 374 11.21 -11.93 15.48
C VAL A 374 12.65 -11.49 15.23
N ALA A 375 13.53 -12.35 14.69
CA ALA A 375 14.82 -11.88 14.12
C ALA A 375 14.54 -10.99 12.91
N ASN A 376 13.49 -11.37 12.21
CA ASN A 376 12.89 -10.66 11.15
C ASN A 376 11.95 -9.54 11.61
N ALA A 377 11.96 -9.13 12.86
CA ALA A 377 11.84 -7.73 13.10
C ALA A 377 13.18 -7.21 13.58
N ALA A 378 14.07 -8.04 14.15
CA ALA A 378 15.44 -7.78 14.62
C ALA A 378 16.42 -7.32 13.57
N THR A 379 15.89 -6.92 12.45
CA THR A 379 16.56 -6.05 11.54
C THR A 379 15.69 -4.86 11.12
N VAL A 380 14.88 -4.28 12.03
CA VAL A 380 14.35 -2.90 11.93
C VAL A 380 14.22 -1.84 13.11
N ALA A 381 15.00 -1.93 14.21
CA ALA A 381 15.32 -0.95 15.29
C ALA A 381 16.75 -0.32 15.55
N GLY A 382 17.78 -0.47 14.71
CA GLY A 382 19.14 0.05 14.99
C GLY A 382 20.06 0.21 13.77
N LEU A 383 19.55 -0.02 12.57
CA LEU A 383 20.31 -0.20 11.32
C LEU A 383 19.50 0.31 10.03
N TYR A 384 18.37 1.01 10.23
CA TYR A 384 17.58 1.97 9.39
C TYR A 384 17.53 3.26 10.12
N ALA A 385 17.28 3.01 11.40
CA ALA A 385 17.40 3.77 12.58
C ALA A 385 18.08 5.08 12.29
N GLY A 386 19.14 5.17 11.49
CA GLY A 386 19.50 6.38 10.76
C GLY A 386 18.83 7.63 11.27
N VAL A 387 17.75 7.97 10.62
CA VAL A 387 16.70 8.83 11.09
C VAL A 387 16.64 9.65 12.40
N GLY A 388 16.67 9.09 13.61
CA GLY A 388 15.83 9.77 14.60
C GLY A 388 15.56 9.38 16.05
N ALA A 389 14.28 9.33 16.42
CA ALA A 389 13.75 9.36 17.78
C ALA A 389 12.23 9.14 17.85
N PRO A 390 11.67 8.00 17.40
CA PRO A 390 10.23 7.83 17.59
C PRO A 390 9.34 8.93 16.95
N ILE A 391 8.01 8.89 17.07
CA ILE A 391 7.05 9.58 16.16
C ILE A 391 7.22 9.30 14.66
N ASP A 392 8.22 9.83 13.98
CA ASP A 392 8.14 9.90 12.53
C ASP A 392 8.39 8.57 11.78
N GLN A 393 8.86 7.44 12.37
CA GLN A 393 8.96 6.03 11.86
C GLN A 393 7.83 5.22 12.52
N ALA A 394 6.89 5.90 13.17
CA ALA A 394 5.52 5.56 12.95
C ALA A 394 5.07 6.24 11.64
N ASN A 395 5.10 7.59 11.56
CA ASN A 395 4.63 8.42 10.40
C ASN A 395 5.21 8.05 9.06
N ALA A 396 6.33 7.38 9.13
CA ALA A 396 7.25 7.04 8.11
C ALA A 396 7.84 5.64 8.45
N ILE A 397 7.06 4.74 9.08
CA ILE A 397 7.10 3.29 8.73
C ILE A 397 5.73 2.71 8.37
N MET A 398 4.73 3.46 8.74
CA MET A 398 4.02 4.13 7.69
C MET A 398 4.97 5.02 6.83
N GLY A 399 6.10 4.57 6.22
CA GLY A 399 7.01 5.44 5.43
C GLY A 399 7.81 4.90 4.26
N GLU A 400 8.19 3.64 4.24
CA GLU A 400 8.85 3.01 3.11
C GLU A 400 8.04 1.79 2.63
N SER A 401 7.38 1.11 3.54
CA SER A 401 6.22 0.23 3.44
C SER A 401 5.11 0.33 2.33
N ILE A 402 4.22 1.36 2.30
CA ILE A 402 2.75 1.53 2.10
C ILE A 402 1.86 1.97 0.75
N PHE A 403 1.72 2.98 -0.26
CA PHE A 403 1.97 4.39 -0.99
C PHE A 403 3.26 5.35 -1.54
N ILE A 404 4.56 5.59 -1.07
CA ILE A 404 6.06 5.58 -1.54
C ILE A 404 7.24 4.40 -1.59
N CYS A 405 7.71 3.32 -0.87
CA CYS A 405 8.76 2.37 -1.48
C CYS A 405 8.19 1.44 -2.52
N PRO A 406 7.06 0.76 -2.31
CA PRO A 406 6.63 -0.26 -3.23
C PRO A 406 6.58 0.04 -4.71
N THR A 407 6.55 1.30 -5.14
CA THR A 407 6.75 1.62 -6.55
C THR A 407 8.15 1.74 -7.03
N TYR A 408 9.18 1.85 -6.20
CA TYR A 408 10.47 1.35 -6.64
C TYR A 408 10.37 -0.06 -7.01
N TYR A 409 9.80 -0.81 -6.09
CA TYR A 409 9.66 -2.20 -6.37
C TYR A 409 8.75 -2.47 -7.54
N MET A 410 7.97 -1.46 -7.85
CA MET A 410 7.68 -1.27 -9.21
C MET A 410 8.88 -1.09 -10.16
N LEU A 411 9.02 0.13 -10.65
CA LEU A 411 9.97 0.80 -11.54
C LEU A 411 11.06 0.20 -12.35
N ASN A 412 11.32 -1.02 -12.17
CA ASN A 412 12.63 -1.48 -12.09
C ASN A 412 12.71 -2.74 -12.94
N ALA A 413 11.62 -3.46 -12.99
CA ALA A 413 11.45 -4.77 -13.53
C ALA A 413 11.79 -5.02 -15.01
N PHE A 414 12.08 -4.05 -15.90
CA PHE A 414 12.09 -4.11 -17.45
C PHE A 414 13.33 -3.24 -17.56
N PRO A 415 14.48 -3.69 -18.07
CA PRO A 415 15.52 -2.76 -18.37
C PRO A 415 14.97 -1.86 -19.51
N GLY A 416 15.41 -0.64 -19.73
CA GLY A 416 14.87 0.15 -20.84
C GLY A 416 13.36 0.34 -20.99
N THR A 417 12.48 0.47 -19.95
CA THR A 417 11.16 1.15 -20.10
C THR A 417 10.58 2.46 -19.29
N SER A 418 10.71 3.23 -18.11
CA SER A 418 11.28 3.38 -16.63
C SER A 418 11.72 4.82 -16.07
N PHE A 419 11.35 5.42 -14.87
CA PHE A 419 11.52 6.82 -14.24
C PHE A 419 10.88 7.15 -12.82
N LYS A 420 11.14 8.35 -12.20
CA LYS A 420 10.44 9.07 -11.07
C LYS A 420 9.60 10.33 -11.33
N GLY A 421 8.37 10.41 -10.82
CA GLY A 421 7.61 11.65 -10.61
C GLY A 421 7.59 12.13 -9.17
N GLU A 422 8.13 13.32 -8.93
CA GLU A 422 8.30 13.89 -7.60
C GLU A 422 7.38 15.08 -7.40
N PHE A 423 6.46 14.92 -6.48
CA PHE A 423 5.84 16.02 -5.79
C PHE A 423 6.68 16.28 -4.53
N ALA A 424 7.03 17.53 -4.24
CA ALA A 424 7.74 17.85 -3.00
C ALA A 424 7.30 19.17 -2.38
N VAL A 425 6.01 19.48 -2.55
CA VAL A 425 5.37 20.68 -2.04
C VAL A 425 4.91 20.43 -0.60
N PRO A 426 5.39 21.20 0.40
CA PRO A 426 4.90 21.10 1.78
C PRO A 426 3.41 21.48 1.93
N ASN A 427 2.63 20.87 2.84
CA ASN A 427 3.07 19.78 3.73
C ASN A 427 3.10 18.42 3.04
N GLY A 428 2.57 18.30 1.82
CA GLY A 428 2.68 17.16 0.94
C GLY A 428 2.20 15.85 1.53
N SER A 429 1.32 15.83 2.53
CA SER A 429 0.84 14.54 3.03
C SER A 429 0.11 13.77 1.94
N HIS A 430 -0.43 12.62 2.29
CA HIS A 430 -1.11 11.80 1.33
C HIS A 430 -2.16 12.50 0.49
N GLY A 431 -2.05 12.32 -0.83
CA GLY A 431 -3.04 12.80 -1.77
C GLY A 431 -3.07 14.30 -1.91
N GLU A 432 -2.08 15.03 -1.39
CA GLU A 432 -1.92 16.44 -1.74
C GLU A 432 -1.58 16.60 -3.23
N ASP A 433 -1.01 15.58 -3.89
CA ASP A 433 -0.86 15.50 -5.35
C ASP A 433 -2.20 15.45 -6.12
N VAL A 434 -3.28 14.88 -5.55
CA VAL A 434 -4.61 14.79 -6.20
C VAL A 434 -5.10 16.14 -6.71
N ALA A 435 -4.96 17.18 -5.88
CA ALA A 435 -5.47 18.51 -6.15
C ALA A 435 -4.76 19.21 -7.34
N PHE A 436 -3.62 18.67 -7.79
CA PHE A 436 -2.89 19.15 -8.95
C PHE A 436 -3.35 18.45 -10.24
N TYR A 437 -3.92 17.25 -10.15
CA TYR A 437 -4.53 16.54 -11.30
C TYR A 437 -6.01 16.89 -11.48
N PHE A 438 -6.76 16.91 -10.38
CA PHE A 438 -8.20 17.18 -10.36
C PHE A 438 -8.46 18.55 -9.72
N THR A 439 -8.02 19.59 -10.41
CA THR A 439 -8.08 20.98 -9.94
C THR A 439 -9.51 21.49 -9.70
N SER A 440 -10.54 20.84 -10.25
CA SER A 440 -11.95 21.11 -9.92
C SER A 440 -12.35 20.69 -8.49
N SER A 441 -11.54 19.87 -7.81
CA SER A 441 -11.75 19.46 -6.41
C SER A 441 -11.48 20.57 -5.40
N GLY A 442 -10.73 21.61 -5.81
CA GLY A 442 -10.31 22.74 -4.98
C GLY A 442 -8.90 23.21 -5.33
N PRO A 443 -8.54 24.47 -5.00
CA PRO A 443 -7.19 24.97 -5.26
C PRO A 443 -6.16 24.23 -4.36
N PRO A 444 -5.03 23.76 -4.92
CA PRO A 444 -4.02 23.06 -4.14
C PRO A 444 -3.27 23.98 -3.17
N ALA A 445 -2.62 23.39 -2.16
CA ALA A 445 -1.88 24.10 -1.12
C ALA A 445 -0.80 25.07 -1.69
N PHE A 446 -0.15 24.68 -2.80
CA PHE A 446 0.72 25.56 -3.58
C PHE A 446 0.05 25.88 -4.92
N ASN A 447 -0.86 26.85 -4.90
CA ASN A 447 -1.60 27.30 -6.07
C ASN A 447 -0.73 28.16 -7.02
N ASN A 448 0.20 27.51 -7.72
CA ASN A 448 1.06 28.11 -8.74
C ASN A 448 0.70 27.49 -10.11
N PRO A 449 0.05 28.24 -11.03
CA PRO A 449 -0.39 27.70 -12.31
C PRO A 449 0.74 27.08 -13.15
N THR A 450 1.93 27.67 -13.17
CA THR A 450 3.08 27.13 -13.91
C THR A 450 3.54 25.79 -13.34
N PHE A 451 3.56 25.64 -12.01
CA PHE A 451 3.84 24.34 -11.38
C PHE A 451 2.71 23.35 -11.60
N ILE A 452 1.44 23.74 -11.49
CA ILE A 452 0.30 22.86 -11.74
C ILE A 452 0.33 22.33 -13.18
N THR A 453 0.47 23.20 -14.18
CA THR A 453 0.59 22.79 -15.59
C THR A 453 1.86 21.95 -15.81
N ALA A 454 2.99 22.28 -15.18
CA ALA A 454 4.19 21.45 -15.31
C ALA A 454 4.01 20.06 -14.68
N PHE A 455 3.44 19.99 -13.49
CA PHE A 455 3.29 18.78 -12.69
C PHE A 455 2.10 17.92 -13.09
N SER A 456 1.07 18.45 -13.74
CA SER A 456 -0.09 17.65 -14.23
C SER A 456 -0.09 17.53 -15.75
N GLY A 457 0.30 18.59 -16.47
CA GLY A 457 0.69 18.51 -17.88
C GLY A 457 1.81 17.52 -18.09
N ALA A 458 2.71 17.32 -17.11
CA ALA A 458 3.55 16.14 -17.01
C ALA A 458 2.77 14.86 -17.32
N PHE A 459 1.74 14.52 -16.54
CA PHE A 459 0.94 13.29 -16.59
C PHE A 459 0.16 13.11 -17.89
N MET A 460 0.12 14.16 -18.71
CA MET A 460 -0.84 14.33 -19.78
C MET A 460 -0.16 14.56 -21.15
N ASP A 461 0.79 15.51 -21.28
CA ASP A 461 1.90 15.51 -22.30
C ASP A 461 2.39 14.10 -22.50
N PHE A 462 2.50 13.51 -21.34
CA PHE A 462 2.85 12.18 -21.24
C PHE A 462 1.92 11.31 -22.06
N ALA A 463 0.65 11.15 -21.62
CA ALA A 463 -0.32 10.02 -21.72
C ALA A 463 -0.54 9.47 -23.11
N THR A 464 0.54 9.49 -23.89
CA THR A 464 0.77 9.94 -25.28
C THR A 464 1.89 9.19 -25.95
N THR A 465 3.07 9.27 -25.36
CA THR A 465 4.32 9.33 -26.14
C THR A 465 5.30 8.24 -25.78
N LEU A 466 5.02 7.52 -24.70
CA LEU A 466 6.03 6.91 -23.86
C LEU A 466 7.01 7.92 -23.24
N ASP A 467 6.94 9.25 -23.50
CA ASP A 467 8.12 10.12 -23.43
C ASP A 467 7.87 11.71 -23.41
N PRO A 468 8.14 12.47 -22.32
CA PRO A 468 8.27 14.67 -21.91
C PRO A 468 9.27 15.36 -22.79
N ASN A 469 10.24 14.57 -23.17
CA ASN A 469 11.29 14.88 -24.06
C ASN A 469 10.57 15.00 -25.43
N ARG A 470 9.37 14.40 -25.56
CA ARG A 470 8.24 14.77 -26.41
C ARG A 470 7.08 15.40 -25.55
N LYS A 471 7.23 16.66 -25.14
CA LYS A 471 6.11 17.48 -24.62
C LYS A 471 5.04 17.62 -25.69
N ILE A 472 3.82 17.94 -25.27
CA ILE A 472 2.74 18.40 -26.14
C ILE A 472 2.47 19.86 -25.85
N ASP A 473 2.33 20.23 -24.57
CA ASP A 473 2.47 21.60 -24.14
C ASP A 473 3.96 21.98 -24.12
N SER A 474 4.43 22.64 -25.19
CA SER A 474 5.80 23.15 -25.27
C SER A 474 6.13 24.20 -24.18
N THR A 475 5.14 24.70 -23.44
CA THR A 475 5.33 25.60 -22.29
C THR A 475 5.49 24.86 -20.96
N ASN A 476 5.24 23.55 -20.90
CA ASN A 476 5.52 22.74 -19.71
C ASN A 476 7.01 22.86 -19.35
N ILE A 477 7.30 23.36 -18.15
CA ILE A 477 8.67 23.66 -17.70
C ILE A 477 9.43 22.46 -17.10
N THR A 478 8.85 21.24 -17.05
CA THR A 478 9.57 20.08 -16.49
C THR A 478 10.90 19.85 -17.20
N PRO A 479 11.99 19.53 -16.47
CA PRO A 479 13.28 19.25 -17.06
C PRO A 479 13.24 18.04 -17.99
N GLN A 480 14.33 17.79 -18.72
CA GLN A 480 14.62 16.46 -19.27
C GLN A 480 14.73 15.55 -18.06
N TRP A 481 13.67 14.82 -17.79
CA TRP A 481 13.58 14.01 -16.59
C TRP A 481 14.23 12.68 -16.94
N SER A 482 15.35 12.33 -16.28
CA SER A 482 16.24 11.27 -16.77
C SER A 482 15.62 9.89 -16.62
N ARG A 483 15.90 9.00 -17.58
CA ARG A 483 15.16 7.78 -17.94
C ARG A 483 15.03 6.75 -16.83
N HIS A 484 15.08 5.47 -17.21
CA HIS A 484 15.79 4.54 -16.38
C HIS A 484 16.60 3.59 -17.36
N LEU A 485 17.36 2.55 -16.97
CA LEU A 485 18.32 1.65 -17.70
C LEU A 485 18.57 0.39 -16.82
N ILE A 486 19.52 -0.52 -17.10
CA ILE A 486 20.10 -1.33 -16.02
C ILE A 486 21.60 -1.62 -16.26
N VAL A 487 22.48 -1.65 -15.23
CA VAL A 487 23.95 -1.92 -15.31
C VAL A 487 24.39 -2.98 -14.27
N GLY A 488 25.72 -3.23 -14.16
CA GLY A 488 26.48 -3.70 -12.99
C GLY A 488 26.23 -5.11 -12.46
N GLY A 489 25.20 -5.78 -12.95
CA GLY A 489 24.42 -6.64 -12.08
C GLY A 489 23.64 -5.82 -11.07
N GLN A 490 23.90 -4.50 -10.93
CA GLN A 490 23.09 -3.53 -10.18
C GLN A 490 23.28 -2.03 -10.64
N PRO A 491 22.82 -0.90 -10.02
CA PRO A 491 22.59 0.39 -10.74
C PRO A 491 23.72 1.33 -11.24
N ASP A 492 23.53 2.68 -11.27
CA ASP A 492 24.44 3.75 -11.83
C ASP A 492 23.77 5.18 -12.02
N ILE A 493 22.65 5.52 -11.35
CA ILE A 493 22.46 6.57 -10.29
C ILE A 493 22.66 8.12 -10.52
N ARG A 494 23.37 8.59 -11.53
CA ARG A 494 23.70 10.01 -11.86
C ARG A 494 22.58 11.12 -12.02
N ALA A 495 21.36 11.06 -11.45
CA ALA A 495 20.25 11.95 -11.94
C ALA A 495 18.95 12.14 -11.13
N ILE A 496 18.82 11.67 -9.88
CA ILE A 496 18.22 12.56 -8.87
C ILE A 496 19.18 12.61 -7.69
N THR A 497 18.67 13.18 -6.61
CA THR A 497 19.34 13.67 -5.42
C THR A 497 18.35 13.45 -4.26
N THR A 498 17.89 12.21 -4.17
CA THR A 498 16.91 11.61 -3.26
C THR A 498 17.51 10.33 -2.66
N SER A 499 17.36 10.18 -1.36
CA SER A 499 18.46 9.68 -0.52
C SER A 499 18.76 8.15 -0.50
N SER A 500 20.04 7.83 -0.70
CA SER A 500 20.86 6.63 -0.56
C SER A 500 20.29 5.84 0.54
N THR A 501 19.95 6.50 1.60
CA THR A 501 19.51 5.91 2.83
C THR A 501 18.21 5.10 2.72
N LEU A 502 17.48 5.21 1.59
CA LEU A 502 16.43 4.29 1.05
C LEU A 502 16.79 3.38 -0.07
N LEU A 503 17.88 3.66 -0.66
CA LEU A 503 18.46 2.91 -1.70
C LEU A 503 19.53 2.00 -1.12
N GLN A 504 19.73 2.03 0.18
CA GLN A 504 20.08 1.05 1.21
C GLN A 504 19.01 1.23 2.36
N ARG A 505 17.79 1.66 1.93
CA ARG A 505 16.37 1.20 2.25
C ARG A 505 15.42 0.32 1.37
N CYS A 506 15.52 0.02 0.05
CA CYS A 506 14.83 -1.00 -0.77
C CYS A 506 15.59 -2.22 -1.50
N ALA A 507 16.71 -2.88 -1.01
CA ALA A 507 17.29 -4.33 -0.98
C ALA A 507 17.96 -5.27 0.30
N SER A 508 17.51 -5.31 1.60
CA SER A 508 17.56 -5.96 3.00
C SER A 508 16.34 -6.84 3.53
N ALA A 509 15.19 -6.27 3.98
CA ALA A 509 13.86 -6.83 3.80
C ALA A 509 13.52 -7.45 2.45
N CYS A 510 13.81 -8.71 2.34
CA CYS A 510 13.52 -9.68 1.31
C CYS A 510 14.70 -10.64 1.23
N VAL A 511 15.89 -10.28 1.75
CA VAL A 511 16.95 -11.24 2.12
C VAL A 511 16.39 -12.10 3.22
N GLY A 512 15.74 -11.45 4.17
CA GLY A 512 14.84 -12.11 5.09
C GLY A 512 13.48 -12.37 4.47
N MET A 513 13.45 -12.74 3.19
CA MET A 513 12.40 -13.58 2.65
C MET A 513 12.86 -14.91 2.05
N VAL A 514 14.06 -15.47 2.22
CA VAL A 514 14.24 -16.97 2.24
C VAL A 514 15.40 -17.50 3.07
N GLY A 515 15.20 -18.60 3.81
CA GLY A 515 16.25 -19.27 4.62
C GLY A 515 16.25 -20.81 4.73
N VAL A 516 17.45 -21.46 4.64
CA VAL A 516 17.85 -22.86 5.06
C VAL A 516 19.39 -23.09 5.16
N ARG A 517 20.03 -23.58 6.25
CA ARG A 517 21.50 -23.59 6.63
C ARG A 517 22.60 -24.11 5.67
N SER A 518 23.76 -23.40 5.57
CA SER A 518 25.17 -23.91 5.81
C SER A 518 26.38 -22.97 5.47
N PRO A 519 27.61 -23.22 6.03
CA PRO A 519 28.69 -22.22 6.20
C PRO A 519 30.16 -22.70 5.90
N ILE A 520 31.19 -22.10 6.57
CA ILE A 520 32.65 -22.43 6.65
C ILE A 520 33.52 -21.72 5.58
N LEU A 521 34.73 -21.15 5.81
CA LEU A 521 35.81 -21.34 6.83
C LEU A 521 36.42 -20.00 7.38
N ASP A 522 37.27 -20.11 8.41
CA ASP A 522 37.90 -19.06 9.26
C ASP A 522 39.35 -18.67 8.89
N CYS A 523 39.81 -17.46 9.28
CA CYS A 523 41.21 -17.16 9.67
C CYS A 523 41.44 -15.77 10.33
N GLN A 524 42.52 -15.64 11.13
CA GLN A 524 42.79 -14.54 12.08
C GLN A 524 44.02 -13.66 11.74
N MET A 525 44.08 -12.40 12.23
CA MET A 525 45.08 -11.88 13.23
C MET A 525 45.48 -10.37 13.16
N LYS A 526 45.50 -9.74 14.36
CA LYS A 526 46.52 -8.80 14.92
C LYS A 526 46.77 -7.37 14.35
N GLN A 527 46.50 -6.39 15.22
CA GLN A 527 47.19 -5.08 15.45
C GLN A 527 48.72 -5.25 15.79
N PRO A 528 49.62 -4.21 15.86
CA PRO A 528 49.35 -2.81 16.33
C PRO A 528 50.26 -1.60 15.88
N ARG A 529 49.87 -0.37 16.31
CA ARG A 529 50.69 0.76 16.87
C ARG A 529 51.80 1.53 16.08
N ILE A 530 51.77 2.89 16.13
CA ILE A 530 52.80 3.89 16.63
C ILE A 530 52.86 5.29 15.94
N PHE A 531 53.08 6.31 16.79
CA PHE A 531 53.30 7.77 16.75
C PHE A 531 53.89 8.58 15.54
N ALA A 532 53.56 9.89 15.62
CA ALA A 532 54.29 11.13 15.22
C ALA A 532 54.45 11.45 13.71
N ALA A 533 54.17 12.64 13.15
CA ALA A 533 54.10 14.05 13.59
C ALA A 533 55.38 14.89 13.34
N SER A 534 55.29 15.86 12.41
CA SER A 534 56.07 17.11 12.35
C SER A 534 55.35 18.13 11.43
N ALA A 535 55.73 19.41 11.45
CA ALA A 535 54.97 20.52 10.85
C ALA A 535 55.85 21.61 10.18
N THR A 536 55.23 22.56 9.47
CA THR A 536 55.86 23.81 9.02
C THR A 536 54.83 24.96 9.00
N ILE A 537 55.29 26.21 9.20
CA ILE A 537 54.46 27.39 9.54
C ILE A 537 54.91 28.62 8.72
N THR A 538 53.94 29.40 8.20
CA THR A 538 54.00 30.86 7.93
C THR A 538 52.56 31.36 7.65
N SER A 539 51.92 32.29 8.39
CA SER A 539 52.14 33.76 8.55
C SER A 539 51.66 34.60 7.34
N ILE A 540 51.07 35.81 7.45
CA ILE A 540 50.59 36.65 8.56
C ILE A 540 49.56 37.68 7.99
N ASN A 541 48.92 38.53 8.81
CA ASN A 541 47.74 39.33 8.48
C ASN A 541 48.01 40.77 7.92
N GLN A 542 46.95 41.39 7.34
CA GLN A 542 46.66 42.85 7.19
C GLN A 542 47.32 43.78 6.11
N SER A 543 46.52 44.06 5.06
CA SER A 543 45.82 45.36 4.79
C SER A 543 46.41 46.52 3.92
N ILE A 544 45.47 47.35 3.39
CA ILE A 544 45.55 48.75 2.85
C ILE A 544 45.84 49.02 1.34
N ASN A 545 44.76 49.43 0.61
CA ASN A 545 44.61 50.48 -0.45
C ASN A 545 45.45 50.47 -1.78
N ASN A 546 45.03 51.01 -2.95
CA ASN A 546 43.78 51.66 -3.42
C ASN A 546 43.69 51.78 -4.97
N CYS A 547 42.45 51.80 -5.53
CA CYS A 547 41.97 52.53 -6.75
C CYS A 547 42.53 52.20 -8.18
N PRO A 548 41.85 52.63 -9.29
CA PRO A 548 40.46 53.13 -9.49
C PRO A 548 39.67 52.55 -10.71
N SER A 549 38.37 52.93 -10.83
CA SER A 549 37.49 52.97 -12.06
C SER A 549 37.15 51.64 -12.78
N ASP A 550 35.95 51.41 -13.33
CA ASP A 550 34.76 52.24 -13.64
C ASP A 550 33.46 51.59 -13.09
N ILE A 551 32.53 52.28 -12.39
CA ILE A 551 31.43 53.20 -12.86
C ILE A 551 30.24 52.42 -13.50
N PHE A 552 28.96 52.48 -13.05
CA PHE A 552 28.16 53.29 -12.08
C PHE A 552 27.02 52.38 -11.46
N ILE A 553 26.61 52.39 -10.17
CA ILE A 553 25.90 53.38 -9.30
C ILE A 553 24.34 53.35 -9.40
N THR A 554 23.49 53.50 -8.35
CA THR A 554 23.50 53.00 -6.92
C THR A 554 22.10 53.16 -6.24
N ALA A 555 21.87 52.44 -5.13
CA ALA A 555 21.26 52.82 -3.82
C ALA A 555 19.93 53.63 -3.63
N PHE A 556 19.17 53.19 -2.60
CA PHE A 556 18.43 53.92 -1.52
C PHE A 556 17.99 55.40 -1.72
N PHE A 557 16.77 55.82 -1.36
CA PHE A 557 16.31 56.01 0.06
C PHE A 557 14.76 56.10 0.23
N LEU A 558 14.25 56.70 1.33
CA LEU A 558 12.87 56.61 1.88
C LEU A 558 11.96 57.84 1.63
N ASP A 559 10.63 57.58 1.60
CA ASP A 559 9.49 58.50 1.89
C ASP A 559 9.24 59.69 0.91
N PRO A 560 8.14 60.50 1.03
CA PRO A 560 6.71 60.18 1.11
C PRO A 560 5.83 60.82 -0.01
N ARG A 561 4.76 60.11 -0.44
CA ARG A 561 3.45 60.63 -0.97
C ARG A 561 3.39 61.39 -2.34
N ILE A 562 2.20 61.30 -2.97
CA ILE A 562 1.57 62.23 -3.98
C ILE A 562 2.13 62.22 -5.43
N TYR A 563 1.36 62.31 -6.54
CA TYR A 563 -0.03 61.99 -6.99
C TYR A 563 0.11 61.67 -8.53
N PHE A 564 -0.43 60.60 -9.12
CA PHE A 564 -1.80 60.42 -9.67
C PHE A 564 -2.10 61.12 -11.03
N VAL A 565 -3.16 60.65 -11.75
CA VAL A 565 -3.80 61.18 -13.01
C VAL A 565 -3.16 60.65 -14.32
N MET A 566 -3.84 59.99 -15.28
CA MET A 566 -5.20 59.41 -15.51
C MET A 566 -4.99 58.04 -16.25
N SER A 567 -5.90 57.08 -16.44
CA SER A 567 -7.19 56.60 -15.87
C SER A 567 -7.51 55.26 -16.58
N VAL A 568 -8.39 54.35 -16.14
CA VAL A 568 -9.81 54.50 -15.79
C VAL A 568 -10.27 53.45 -14.76
N LEU A 569 -10.95 53.93 -13.70
CA LEU A 569 -12.05 53.37 -12.87
C LEU A 569 -12.16 51.83 -12.73
N ALA A 570 -12.15 51.19 -11.55
CA ALA A 570 -12.37 51.57 -10.13
C ALA A 570 -13.82 51.73 -9.61
N ALA A 571 -14.13 50.89 -8.61
CA ALA A 571 -14.98 51.08 -7.41
C ALA A 571 -16.45 51.55 -7.48
N THR A 572 -17.31 50.81 -6.76
CA THR A 572 -18.29 51.39 -5.83
C THR A 572 -18.51 50.44 -4.64
N CYS A 573 -18.74 50.96 -3.43
CA CYS A 573 -18.91 50.18 -2.20
C CYS A 573 -19.79 50.95 -1.20
N LEU A 574 -20.66 50.26 -0.44
CA LEU A 574 -21.56 50.79 0.62
C LEU A 574 -22.62 51.80 0.08
N LEU A 575 -23.92 51.76 0.42
CA LEU A 575 -24.57 51.28 1.65
C LEU A 575 -26.10 51.09 1.46
N SER A 576 -26.66 49.97 1.93
CA SER A 576 -27.95 49.92 2.64
C SER A 576 -27.91 48.67 3.55
N LEU A 577 -27.82 48.83 4.88
CA LEU A 577 -28.90 49.14 5.83
C LEU A 577 -29.93 48.01 6.09
N GLY A 578 -29.42 46.88 6.60
CA GLY A 578 -30.01 46.24 7.79
C GLY A 578 -31.23 45.32 7.61
N SER A 579 -31.63 44.53 8.62
CA SER A 579 -30.97 44.23 9.91
C SER A 579 -31.53 42.96 10.57
N ASN A 580 -30.70 42.33 11.40
CA ASN A 580 -30.97 41.59 12.66
C ASN A 580 -30.50 40.11 12.71
N VAL A 581 -29.71 39.57 13.68
CA VAL A 581 -29.41 39.82 15.13
C VAL A 581 -30.02 38.70 16.01
N LEU A 582 -29.34 38.03 16.97
CA LEU A 582 -27.91 37.87 17.34
C LEU A 582 -27.42 36.46 16.86
N LYS A 583 -26.51 35.64 17.45
CA LYS A 583 -25.57 35.60 18.61
C LYS A 583 -24.52 34.50 18.31
N GLY A 584 -23.29 34.43 18.82
CA GLY A 584 -22.43 35.32 19.63
C GLY A 584 -21.23 34.51 20.16
N ILE A 585 -20.05 35.12 20.36
CA ILE A 585 -18.74 34.43 20.35
C ILE A 585 -17.91 34.67 21.64
N ASN A 586 -17.13 33.67 22.08
CA ASN A 586 -16.00 33.70 23.05
C ASN A 586 -16.31 34.08 24.54
N PRO A 587 -15.35 33.96 25.49
CA PRO A 587 -13.95 33.48 25.41
C PRO A 587 -13.54 32.36 26.41
N LEU A 588 -12.26 31.99 26.40
CA LEU A 588 -11.55 31.33 27.50
C LEU A 588 -11.57 32.17 28.80
N ALA A 589 -11.68 31.52 29.97
CA ALA A 589 -11.19 32.06 31.26
C ALA A 589 -11.02 30.95 32.32
N VAL A 590 -10.08 31.15 33.25
CA VAL A 590 -9.75 30.27 34.38
C VAL A 590 -10.71 30.48 35.55
N ASN A 591 -11.19 29.40 36.19
CA ASN A 591 -11.28 29.39 37.67
C ASN A 591 -11.30 27.98 38.29
N THR A 592 -11.05 27.94 39.60
CA THR A 592 -10.94 26.76 40.47
C THR A 592 -12.27 26.37 41.10
N GLY A 593 -12.39 25.12 41.57
CA GLY A 593 -13.56 24.64 42.32
C GLY A 593 -13.31 23.30 43.04
N ILE A 594 -13.31 23.31 44.38
CA ILE A 594 -13.04 22.14 45.23
C ILE A 594 -14.31 21.72 45.97
N VAL A 595 -14.84 20.53 45.66
CA VAL A 595 -15.77 19.72 46.50
C VAL A 595 -15.46 18.24 46.15
N VAL A 596 -14.83 17.40 46.97
CA VAL A 596 -15.03 16.97 48.38
C VAL A 596 -16.17 15.94 48.56
N ALA A 597 -15.74 14.67 48.67
CA ALA A 597 -16.33 13.53 49.39
C ALA A 597 -17.82 13.14 49.19
N GLY A 598 -18.02 11.86 48.85
CA GLY A 598 -19.33 11.17 48.84
C GLY A 598 -19.20 9.68 49.17
N VAL A 599 -18.70 9.34 50.36
CA VAL A 599 -18.48 7.94 50.79
C VAL A 599 -19.79 7.30 51.26
N ALA A 600 -20.24 6.24 50.59
CA ALA A 600 -21.31 5.37 51.08
C ALA A 600 -21.20 3.93 50.55
N ALA A 601 -20.63 3.04 51.36
CA ALA A 601 -21.03 1.62 51.39
C ALA A 601 -22.26 1.47 52.33
N PRO A 602 -22.84 0.28 52.59
CA PRO A 602 -22.54 -1.06 52.05
C PRO A 602 -23.80 -1.88 51.63
N LYS A 603 -23.60 -3.14 51.17
CA LYS A 603 -24.15 -4.40 51.78
C LYS A 603 -24.27 -5.56 50.78
N ALA A 604 -23.88 -6.76 51.23
CA ALA A 604 -24.35 -8.04 50.69
C ALA A 604 -25.70 -8.44 51.35
N PRO A 605 -26.48 -9.35 50.73
CA PRO A 605 -26.49 -10.78 51.13
C PRO A 605 -26.14 -11.70 49.93
N THR A 606 -25.50 -12.88 50.01
CA THR A 606 -25.82 -14.17 50.69
C THR A 606 -27.18 -14.80 50.30
N ALA A 607 -27.35 -16.12 50.11
CA ALA A 607 -26.43 -17.27 49.91
C ALA A 607 -27.25 -18.56 49.54
N LEU A 608 -26.61 -19.75 49.63
CA LEU A 608 -27.16 -21.14 49.58
C LEU A 608 -27.51 -21.74 48.19
N ALA A 609 -27.44 -23.07 47.95
CA ALA A 609 -26.70 -24.17 48.60
C ALA A 609 -26.81 -25.52 47.83
N HIS A 610 -26.10 -26.56 48.34
CA HIS A 610 -26.05 -27.99 47.96
C HIS A 610 -25.25 -28.31 46.69
N GLN A 611 -24.13 -29.05 46.69
CA GLN A 611 -23.56 -30.19 47.46
C GLN A 611 -24.01 -31.61 47.06
N LEU A 612 -23.04 -32.40 46.57
CA LEU A 612 -22.52 -33.69 47.10
C LEU A 612 -21.24 -34.01 46.25
N ARG A 613 -20.01 -34.02 46.78
CA ARG A 613 -19.26 -35.08 47.51
C ARG A 613 -19.08 -36.42 46.75
N ALA A 614 -17.94 -37.12 46.80
CA ALA A 614 -16.53 -36.80 47.16
C ALA A 614 -15.59 -38.03 46.94
N PHE A 615 -14.26 -37.81 46.90
CA PHE A 615 -13.16 -38.82 47.02
C PHE A 615 -12.98 -39.85 45.86
N ARG A 616 -11.81 -40.48 45.63
CA ARG A 616 -10.57 -40.60 46.46
C ARG A 616 -9.23 -40.70 45.68
N GLU A 617 -8.17 -40.22 46.35
CA GLU A 617 -6.68 -40.39 46.25
C GLU A 617 -6.02 -41.42 45.28
N GLY A 618 -4.81 -41.09 44.78
CA GLY A 618 -3.80 -42.03 44.23
C GLY A 618 -2.58 -41.35 43.57
N ASN A 619 -1.34 -41.76 43.88
CA ASN A 619 -0.07 -41.12 43.43
C ASN A 619 0.91 -42.13 42.78
N TYR A 620 1.56 -41.75 41.65
CA TYR A 620 2.96 -42.04 41.20
C TYR A 620 3.54 -43.49 41.21
N PRO A 621 4.71 -43.79 40.57
CA PRO A 621 5.32 -43.27 39.32
C PRO A 621 5.97 -44.35 38.39
N PHE A 622 6.58 -43.88 37.28
CA PHE A 622 7.77 -44.41 36.56
C PHE A 622 7.79 -45.73 35.73
N ASP A 623 8.51 -45.59 34.60
CA ASP A 623 9.34 -46.55 33.83
C ASP A 623 8.76 -47.68 32.94
N ALA A 624 9.59 -47.97 31.92
CA ALA A 624 9.49 -49.01 30.88
C ALA A 624 10.47 -50.19 31.25
N PRO A 625 10.83 -51.21 30.42
CA PRO A 625 10.68 -51.31 28.96
C PRO A 625 10.44 -52.71 28.31
N LEU A 626 10.32 -52.69 26.96
CA LEU A 626 10.74 -53.71 25.96
C LEU A 626 10.10 -55.12 25.83
N PHE A 627 9.87 -55.44 24.54
CA PHE A 627 10.02 -56.72 23.82
C PHE A 627 8.98 -57.89 23.86
N GLU A 628 8.52 -58.18 22.63
CA GLU A 628 8.43 -59.48 21.92
C GLU A 628 7.24 -60.47 22.05
N GLU A 629 6.67 -60.71 20.86
CA GLU A 629 6.17 -61.97 20.27
C GLU A 629 4.77 -62.59 20.53
N MET A 630 4.44 -63.47 19.58
CA MET A 630 3.15 -64.08 19.17
C MET A 630 3.14 -65.60 19.57
N PRO A 631 2.08 -66.44 19.36
CA PRO A 631 1.15 -66.45 18.22
C PRO A 631 -0.31 -66.97 18.41
N SER A 632 -0.92 -67.26 17.26
CA SER A 632 -2.27 -67.77 16.87
C SER A 632 -2.76 -69.09 17.54
N VAL A 633 -3.95 -69.69 17.30
CA VAL A 633 -4.89 -69.82 16.14
C VAL A 633 -6.34 -70.10 16.65
N GLY A 634 -7.45 -69.88 15.89
CA GLY A 634 -8.81 -70.26 16.41
C GLY A 634 -10.15 -70.21 15.62
N TRP A 635 -10.19 -70.13 14.28
CA TRP A 635 -11.36 -70.26 13.35
C TRP A 635 -12.77 -70.72 13.83
N TRP A 636 -13.88 -70.01 13.45
CA TRP A 636 -14.81 -70.39 12.34
C TRP A 636 -16.20 -69.64 12.24
N ARG A 637 -16.57 -69.30 10.99
CA ARG A 637 -17.92 -69.33 10.32
C ARG A 637 -19.11 -68.41 10.71
N LEU A 638 -19.26 -67.28 9.98
CA LEU A 638 -20.29 -66.95 8.95
C LEU A 638 -21.71 -67.61 8.98
N PRO A 639 -22.80 -66.97 8.46
CA PRO A 639 -22.82 -66.40 7.08
C PRO A 639 -23.74 -65.19 6.68
N GLU A 640 -23.44 -64.64 5.48
CA GLU A 640 -24.37 -64.18 4.40
C GLU A 640 -25.23 -62.88 4.54
N GLN A 641 -25.54 -62.09 3.47
CA GLN A 641 -25.30 -62.18 2.00
C GLN A 641 -24.69 -60.90 1.36
N ASN A 642 -24.33 -61.00 0.07
CA ASN A 642 -23.69 -60.02 -0.84
C ASN A 642 -24.74 -59.50 -1.90
N PRO A 643 -24.44 -58.91 -3.10
CA PRO A 643 -23.22 -58.34 -3.72
C PRO A 643 -23.44 -56.85 -4.17
N SER A 644 -22.68 -56.15 -5.04
CA SER A 644 -21.64 -56.48 -6.06
C SER A 644 -20.76 -55.23 -6.30
N SER A 645 -19.41 -55.30 -6.33
CA SER A 645 -18.52 -55.54 -7.51
C SER A 645 -18.36 -54.35 -8.47
N ALA A 646 -17.22 -54.06 -9.12
CA ALA A 646 -16.02 -54.89 -9.39
C ALA A 646 -14.78 -53.99 -9.75
N VAL A 647 -13.52 -54.38 -9.45
CA VAL A 647 -12.48 -54.95 -10.40
C VAL A 647 -11.74 -53.90 -11.27
N LEU A 648 -10.40 -53.87 -11.46
CA LEU A 648 -9.15 -54.46 -10.88
C LEU A 648 -8.05 -53.36 -11.07
N ALA A 649 -6.97 -53.17 -10.30
CA ALA A 649 -5.93 -54.04 -9.72
C ALA A 649 -4.76 -54.38 -10.67
N ASP A 650 -3.55 -54.46 -10.06
CA ASP A 650 -2.29 -55.13 -10.46
C ASP A 650 -1.59 -54.59 -11.75
N ASP A 651 -0.28 -54.70 -12.04
CA ASP A 651 0.95 -55.29 -11.41
C ASP A 651 2.14 -54.27 -11.58
N ASP A 652 3.39 -54.41 -11.09
CA ASP A 652 4.01 -54.83 -9.81
C ASP A 652 5.56 -54.51 -9.81
N SER A 653 6.24 -54.58 -8.64
CA SER A 653 7.69 -54.84 -8.40
C SER A 653 8.80 -53.75 -8.47
N ASP A 654 9.71 -53.90 -7.49
CA ASP A 654 10.88 -53.13 -7.07
C ASP A 654 12.16 -53.20 -7.96
N VAL A 655 13.17 -52.35 -7.68
CA VAL A 655 14.50 -52.73 -7.13
C VAL A 655 15.50 -51.54 -7.09
N GLU A 656 16.46 -51.61 -6.15
CA GLU A 656 17.51 -50.65 -5.77
C GLU A 656 18.49 -50.20 -6.87
N SER A 657 19.12 -49.01 -6.73
CA SER A 657 20.53 -48.87 -6.26
C SER A 657 21.21 -47.50 -6.58
N ASN A 658 22.38 -47.27 -5.98
CA ASN A 658 23.11 -45.99 -5.90
C ASN A 658 23.83 -45.56 -7.21
N SER A 659 24.04 -44.25 -7.44
CA SER A 659 25.37 -43.61 -7.26
C SER A 659 25.49 -42.14 -7.76
N GLU A 660 26.13 -41.30 -6.93
CA GLU A 660 27.04 -40.17 -7.21
C GLU A 660 27.04 -39.36 -8.54
N ASP A 661 26.74 -38.05 -8.38
CA ASP A 661 27.63 -36.90 -8.69
C ASP A 661 27.77 -36.32 -10.13
N LYS A 662 28.10 -35.02 -10.20
CA LYS A 662 28.50 -34.15 -11.36
C LYS A 662 27.41 -33.84 -12.43
N SER A 663 27.45 -32.71 -13.16
CA SER A 663 28.20 -31.44 -13.01
C SER A 663 27.70 -30.34 -13.98
N ASP A 664 27.80 -29.08 -13.56
CA ASP A 664 28.22 -27.87 -14.32
C ASP A 664 27.53 -27.29 -15.57
N ALA A 665 27.69 -25.96 -15.66
CA ALA A 665 27.89 -25.10 -16.83
C ALA A 665 26.70 -24.57 -17.70
N GLU A 666 26.58 -23.23 -17.69
CA GLU A 666 26.77 -22.30 -18.82
C GLU A 666 26.31 -22.73 -20.24
N SER A 667 25.66 -21.87 -21.04
CA SER A 667 26.28 -20.63 -21.54
C SER A 667 25.33 -19.72 -22.36
N ASP A 668 25.88 -18.56 -22.75
CA ASP A 668 25.33 -17.34 -23.37
C ASP A 668 24.75 -17.43 -24.82
N VAL A 669 24.95 -16.35 -25.59
CA VAL A 669 24.68 -16.10 -27.03
C VAL A 669 23.25 -15.67 -27.39
N ASP A 670 22.91 -14.44 -26.95
CA ASP A 670 22.91 -13.21 -27.77
C ASP A 670 22.23 -13.14 -29.19
N VAL A 671 22.24 -11.94 -29.78
CA VAL A 671 22.16 -11.61 -31.24
C VAL A 671 20.78 -11.51 -31.94
N ILE A 672 20.40 -10.25 -32.20
CA ILE A 672 19.86 -9.65 -33.45
C ILE A 672 18.38 -9.87 -33.90
N THR A 673 17.58 -8.85 -33.60
CA THR A 673 16.90 -7.89 -34.52
C THR A 673 16.01 -8.33 -35.71
N ALA A 674 14.89 -7.62 -35.83
CA ALA A 674 14.03 -7.38 -37.01
C ALA A 674 13.19 -8.55 -37.57
N GLY A 675 11.96 -8.31 -38.06
CA GLY A 675 11.19 -7.06 -38.09
C GLY A 675 10.10 -7.05 -39.17
N ILE A 676 9.48 -5.89 -39.39
CA ILE A 676 8.60 -5.53 -40.53
C ILE A 676 7.26 -6.33 -40.54
N GLU A 677 6.14 -5.85 -39.96
CA GLU A 677 5.28 -4.71 -40.38
C GLU A 677 4.19 -5.13 -41.41
N VAL A 678 3.25 -4.22 -41.73
CA VAL A 678 2.33 -4.26 -42.90
C VAL A 678 0.98 -5.01 -42.73
N ASN A 679 0.06 -4.32 -42.00
CA ASN A 679 -1.15 -3.67 -42.55
C ASN A 679 -2.58 -4.30 -42.63
N LEU A 680 -3.53 -3.35 -42.51
CA LEU A 680 -4.84 -3.18 -43.18
C LEU A 680 -6.12 -3.88 -42.68
N ASP A 681 -7.00 -3.04 -42.12
CA ASP A 681 -8.42 -2.77 -42.45
C ASP A 681 -9.51 -3.86 -42.43
N LEU A 682 -10.64 -3.49 -41.80
CA LEU A 682 -11.95 -4.13 -41.89
C LEU A 682 -13.08 -3.07 -41.99
N PRO A 683 -13.98 -3.13 -43.00
CA PRO A 683 -15.13 -2.24 -43.09
C PRO A 683 -16.48 -2.88 -42.69
N ILE A 684 -17.15 -2.25 -41.72
CA ILE A 684 -18.60 -1.97 -41.58
C ILE A 684 -19.64 -2.98 -42.13
N LEU A 685 -20.53 -3.53 -41.27
CA LEU A 685 -22.01 -3.31 -41.28
C LEU A 685 -22.85 -4.22 -40.33
N ARG A 686 -23.97 -3.66 -39.83
CA ARG A 686 -25.37 -4.15 -39.63
C ARG A 686 -25.71 -5.66 -39.80
N ASP A 687 -26.75 -6.25 -39.19
CA ASP A 687 -28.10 -5.80 -38.74
C ASP A 687 -28.73 -6.79 -37.71
N LEU A 688 -29.90 -6.49 -37.11
CA LEU A 688 -31.05 -7.42 -36.90
C LEU A 688 -32.31 -6.75 -36.29
N PHE A 689 -33.46 -7.45 -36.26
CA PHE A 689 -34.83 -6.89 -36.18
C PHE A 689 -35.87 -7.72 -35.36
N ALA A 690 -36.97 -7.05 -34.98
CA ALA A 690 -38.38 -7.51 -34.83
C ALA A 690 -38.85 -8.38 -33.63
N ASP A 691 -40.03 -8.02 -33.05
CA ASP A 691 -41.29 -8.81 -33.11
C ASP A 691 -42.55 -7.95 -32.71
N GLU A 692 -43.79 -8.49 -32.74
CA GLU A 692 -45.08 -7.74 -32.81
C GLU A 692 -45.98 -7.66 -31.51
N GLY A 693 -47.17 -6.99 -31.60
CA GLY A 693 -48.13 -6.64 -30.50
C GLY A 693 -49.34 -7.60 -30.30
N PRO A 694 -50.63 -7.18 -30.08
CA PRO A 694 -51.23 -5.81 -29.90
C PRO A 694 -52.44 -5.66 -28.88
N ALA A 695 -53.06 -4.45 -28.83
CA ALA A 695 -54.49 -4.09 -28.50
C ALA A 695 -55.07 -4.10 -27.03
N ASP A 696 -56.20 -3.45 -26.64
CA ASP A 696 -56.88 -2.14 -26.98
C ASP A 696 -58.15 -1.88 -26.06
N ARG A 697 -58.85 -0.71 -26.20
CA ARG A 697 -60.16 -0.19 -25.63
C ARG A 697 -60.08 0.80 -24.44
N GLY A 698 -60.89 1.87 -24.29
CA GLY A 698 -61.85 2.56 -25.19
C GLY A 698 -62.96 3.42 -24.47
N HIS A 699 -63.38 4.57 -25.06
CA HIS A 699 -64.52 5.49 -24.69
C HIS A 699 -64.34 6.46 -23.47
N ALA A 700 -64.96 7.67 -23.37
CA ALA A 700 -65.65 8.58 -24.33
C ALA A 700 -65.77 10.05 -23.77
N ALA A 701 -66.27 11.00 -24.57
CA ALA A 701 -66.12 12.48 -24.44
C ALA A 701 -67.20 13.27 -23.65
N ILE A 702 -66.95 14.59 -23.42
CA ILE A 702 -67.91 15.75 -23.49
C ILE A 702 -67.13 17.11 -23.42
N ASN A 703 -67.78 18.29 -23.56
CA ASN A 703 -67.25 19.48 -24.25
C ASN A 703 -67.54 20.86 -23.54
N LEU A 704 -66.89 21.96 -24.01
CA LEU A 704 -67.11 23.42 -23.72
C LEU A 704 -66.68 23.95 -22.31
N HIS A 705 -66.33 25.23 -22.06
CA HIS A 705 -66.72 26.54 -22.64
C HIS A 705 -65.62 27.65 -22.44
N LEU A 706 -65.77 28.87 -23.01
CA LEU A 706 -64.82 30.02 -22.88
C LEU A 706 -65.48 31.37 -22.51
N PRO A 707 -64.73 32.25 -21.82
CA PRO A 707 -64.80 33.74 -21.88
C PRO A 707 -63.39 34.42 -21.94
N SER A 708 -63.22 35.75 -21.85
CA SER A 708 -63.58 36.84 -22.80
C SER A 708 -63.04 38.21 -22.34
N ASP A 709 -62.31 38.97 -23.20
CA ASP A 709 -62.12 40.45 -23.22
C ASP A 709 -61.40 41.14 -22.01
N SER A 710 -60.76 42.34 -22.07
CA SER A 710 -60.45 43.33 -23.14
C SER A 710 -59.31 44.33 -22.75
N THR A 711 -58.61 44.92 -23.73
CA THR A 711 -57.83 46.22 -23.72
C THR A 711 -56.62 46.40 -22.77
N GLY A 712 -55.59 47.23 -23.07
CA GLY A 712 -55.30 48.06 -24.26
C GLY A 712 -54.26 47.42 -25.22
N ASP A 713 -53.06 47.96 -25.50
CA ASP A 713 -52.31 49.20 -25.13
C ASP A 713 -51.17 49.46 -26.17
N ASP A 714 -50.43 50.60 -26.17
CA ASP A 714 -49.40 50.94 -27.19
C ASP A 714 -48.20 51.81 -26.69
N ASP A 715 -46.99 51.64 -27.26
CA ASP A 715 -45.90 52.65 -27.47
C ASP A 715 -44.64 52.03 -28.15
N THR A 716 -43.94 52.76 -29.03
CA THR A 716 -42.87 52.20 -29.93
C THR A 716 -41.56 53.02 -30.02
N VAL A 717 -40.38 52.37 -30.10
CA VAL A 717 -39.09 52.97 -30.54
C VAL A 717 -38.22 51.96 -31.35
N GLU A 718 -37.37 52.45 -32.25
CA GLU A 718 -36.66 51.72 -33.32
C GLU A 718 -35.27 51.10 -32.97
N TRP A 719 -34.70 50.37 -33.94
CA TRP A 719 -33.36 49.77 -33.93
C TRP A 719 -32.25 50.70 -34.46
N VAL A 720 -31.01 50.49 -34.01
CA VAL A 720 -29.79 50.98 -34.68
C VAL A 720 -28.76 49.84 -34.80
N SER A 721 -28.11 49.71 -35.95
CA SER A 721 -27.13 48.66 -36.26
C SER A 721 -25.69 49.21 -36.29
N ASP A 722 -24.78 48.67 -35.48
CA ASP A 722 -23.34 48.97 -35.56
C ASP A 722 -22.54 47.76 -36.10
N THR A 723 -21.85 47.96 -37.21
CA THR A 723 -21.07 46.92 -37.90
C THR A 723 -19.75 46.56 -37.21
N ARG A 724 -19.28 47.33 -36.22
CA ARG A 724 -17.97 47.15 -35.57
C ARG A 724 -17.85 45.87 -34.74
N LEU A 725 -18.98 45.32 -34.26
CA LEU A 725 -19.02 44.06 -33.52
C LEU A 725 -18.57 42.84 -34.38
N LEU A 726 -18.86 42.85 -35.69
CA LEU A 726 -18.63 41.70 -36.57
C LEU A 726 -17.15 41.47 -36.93
N GLU A 727 -16.33 42.53 -36.97
CA GLU A 727 -14.89 42.36 -37.21
C GLU A 727 -14.16 41.90 -35.94
N LEU A 728 -14.57 42.40 -34.76
CA LEU A 728 -13.96 42.03 -33.49
C LEU A 728 -14.06 40.52 -33.23
N MET A 729 -15.23 39.93 -33.51
CA MET A 729 -15.47 38.48 -33.38
C MET A 729 -14.62 37.63 -34.33
N ARG A 730 -14.32 38.12 -35.55
CA ARG A 730 -13.50 37.38 -36.53
C ARG A 730 -12.04 37.25 -36.07
N VAL A 731 -11.48 38.29 -35.45
CA VAL A 731 -10.10 38.26 -34.94
C VAL A 731 -9.98 37.31 -33.74
N THR A 732 -10.96 37.27 -32.84
CA THR A 732 -10.96 36.31 -31.72
C THR A 732 -10.99 34.86 -32.20
N MET A 733 -11.77 34.57 -33.24
CA MET A 733 -11.97 33.21 -33.75
C MET A 733 -10.70 32.60 -34.36
N LEU A 734 -9.87 33.42 -35.03
CA LEU A 734 -8.58 32.98 -35.59
C LEU A 734 -7.54 32.66 -34.51
N ILE A 735 -7.54 33.42 -33.40
CA ILE A 735 -6.62 33.20 -32.27
C ILE A 735 -7.01 31.89 -31.53
N LEU A 736 -8.31 31.64 -31.34
CA LEU A 736 -8.82 30.38 -30.77
C LEU A 736 -8.48 29.15 -31.62
N LEU A 737 -8.54 29.26 -32.95
CA LEU A 737 -8.18 28.18 -33.88
C LEU A 737 -6.69 27.81 -33.80
N ALA A 738 -5.79 28.80 -33.68
CA ALA A 738 -4.36 28.55 -33.51
C ALA A 738 -4.06 27.84 -32.17
N PHE A 739 -4.75 28.22 -31.10
CA PHE A 739 -4.57 27.61 -29.77
C PHE A 739 -4.97 26.13 -29.77
N CYS A 740 -6.13 25.79 -30.34
CA CYS A 740 -6.65 24.41 -30.36
C CYS A 740 -5.75 23.40 -31.10
N ALA A 741 -4.94 23.85 -32.06
CA ALA A 741 -4.07 22.98 -32.85
C ALA A 741 -2.81 22.50 -32.10
N ALA A 742 -2.25 23.33 -31.21
CA ALA A 742 -1.13 22.94 -30.36
C ALA A 742 -1.54 21.93 -29.27
N LEU A 743 -2.83 21.94 -28.91
CA LEU A 743 -3.36 21.18 -27.79
C LEU A 743 -3.43 19.65 -28.08
N ALA A 744 -4.08 19.22 -29.16
CA ALA A 744 -4.62 17.85 -29.31
C ALA A 744 -3.63 16.67 -29.47
N ALA A 745 -2.31 16.86 -29.28
CA ALA A 745 -1.33 15.81 -29.53
C ALA A 745 -1.29 14.72 -28.43
N ALA A 746 -1.81 15.00 -27.23
CA ALA A 746 -1.54 14.22 -26.02
C ALA A 746 -2.54 13.07 -25.69
N GLN A 747 -2.44 11.86 -26.31
CA GLN A 747 -2.45 10.47 -25.67
C GLN A 747 -2.10 9.29 -26.69
N SER A 748 -1.61 8.00 -26.49
CA SER A 748 -0.87 7.03 -25.55
C SER A 748 0.07 6.06 -26.35
N TRP A 749 1.06 5.28 -25.81
CA TRP A 749 1.60 4.05 -26.53
C TRP A 749 2.21 2.82 -25.78
N ASP A 750 1.73 2.43 -24.59
CA ASP A 750 1.03 1.13 -24.36
C ASP A 750 1.46 -0.23 -25.07
N LYS A 751 1.64 -1.41 -24.38
CA LYS A 751 1.98 -2.79 -24.92
C LYS A 751 1.27 -3.94 -24.16
N VAL A 752 1.41 -5.20 -24.56
CA VAL A 752 1.06 -6.41 -23.77
C VAL A 752 2.19 -7.45 -23.87
N VAL A 753 2.37 -8.37 -22.91
CA VAL A 753 3.44 -9.40 -22.92
C VAL A 753 3.03 -10.62 -22.11
N ASP A 754 3.32 -11.80 -22.61
CA ASP A 754 2.78 -13.10 -22.19
C ASP A 754 3.65 -13.81 -21.10
N LEU A 755 3.19 -14.16 -19.88
CA LEU A 755 4.03 -14.51 -18.70
C LEU A 755 3.71 -15.77 -17.84
N GLY A 756 2.53 -16.37 -17.87
CA GLY A 756 2.34 -17.79 -17.46
C GLY A 756 0.89 -18.26 -17.38
N TYR A 757 0.10 -17.66 -16.50
CA TYR A 757 -1.24 -18.12 -16.16
C TYR A 757 -2.40 -17.16 -16.59
N ALA A 758 -2.16 -16.12 -17.45
CA ALA A 758 -3.03 -15.00 -18.01
C ALA A 758 -2.45 -13.45 -17.91
N GLU A 759 -2.59 -12.38 -18.80
CA GLU A 759 -1.89 -11.10 -19.43
C GLU A 759 -2.65 -9.76 -19.22
N TYR A 760 -2.06 -8.55 -19.51
CA TYR A 760 -2.38 -7.18 -18.99
C TYR A 760 -1.86 -5.83 -19.69
N ARG A 761 -1.59 -4.67 -18.98
CA ARG A 761 -1.21 -3.28 -19.51
C ARG A 761 -0.28 -2.31 -18.70
N GLY A 762 0.44 -1.32 -19.31
CA GLY A 762 1.19 -0.24 -18.57
C GLY A 762 1.54 1.15 -19.26
N ALA A 763 1.42 2.34 -18.55
CA ALA A 763 1.23 3.77 -19.02
C ALA A 763 2.19 4.90 -18.50
N THR A 764 3.16 5.35 -19.30
CA THR A 764 3.90 6.65 -19.24
C THR A 764 3.24 8.14 -19.50
N ASN A 765 4.12 8.69 -18.43
CA ASN A 765 4.68 10.08 -17.93
C ASN A 765 5.84 10.74 -18.77
N ALA A 766 5.70 11.93 -19.38
CA ALA A 766 6.48 12.69 -20.40
C ALA A 766 8.04 13.25 -20.12
N SER A 767 7.59 13.59 -18.82
CA SER A 767 7.98 14.25 -17.55
C SER A 767 7.94 13.34 -16.32
N THR A 768 8.39 12.09 -16.42
CA THR A 768 9.40 11.60 -15.43
C THR A 768 10.68 10.92 -15.98
N ASN A 769 10.61 10.33 -17.21
CA ASN A 769 11.06 7.75 -18.50
C ASN A 769 9.95 6.52 -18.53
N VAL A 770 9.61 5.89 -17.36
CA VAL A 770 8.28 5.47 -16.82
C VAL A 770 7.76 4.11 -17.33
N THR A 771 7.53 3.03 -16.55
CA THR A 771 7.03 1.76 -17.10
C THR A 771 6.32 0.68 -16.26
N THR A 772 5.02 0.76 -15.95
CA THR A 772 4.31 -0.15 -15.04
C THR A 772 4.10 -1.54 -15.51
N PHE A 773 4.27 -2.45 -14.54
CA PHE A 773 3.32 -3.50 -14.24
C PHE A 773 2.59 -3.42 -12.84
N LEU A 774 1.36 -2.81 -12.80
CA LEU A 774 0.39 -2.46 -11.70
C LEU A 774 -1.09 -3.23 -11.53
N SER A 775 -2.02 -3.59 -10.50
CA SER A 775 -2.45 -4.08 -9.00
C SER A 775 -2.10 -5.40 -7.99
N ILE A 776 -1.03 -6.30 -7.87
CA ILE A 776 -0.97 -7.83 -8.21
C ILE A 776 -1.02 -8.96 -7.21
N ARG A 777 -2.11 -9.75 -7.13
CA ARG A 777 -2.01 -11.11 -6.61
C ARG A 777 -0.91 -11.92 -7.21
N TYR A 778 -0.68 -12.96 -6.46
CA TYR A 778 -0.35 -14.20 -7.07
C TYR A 778 -1.33 -15.33 -6.58
N ALA A 779 -1.07 -16.35 -5.71
CA ALA A 779 -1.59 -17.75 -5.53
C ALA A 779 -3.07 -18.07 -5.85
N ALA A 780 -3.55 -19.24 -5.45
CA ALA A 780 -4.96 -19.40 -5.09
C ALA A 780 -5.24 -18.71 -3.72
N PRO A 781 -6.52 -18.39 -3.31
CA PRO A 781 -7.09 -17.32 -2.39
C PRO A 781 -6.30 -16.73 -1.17
N PRO A 782 -6.85 -16.08 -0.12
CA PRO A 782 -6.48 -16.55 1.23
C PRO A 782 -7.54 -17.14 2.13
N THR A 783 -8.60 -17.55 1.50
CA THR A 783 -9.89 -17.60 2.08
C THR A 783 -10.38 -19.08 2.15
N GLN A 784 -10.73 -19.61 3.37
CA GLN A 784 -11.50 -20.75 4.07
C GLN A 784 -11.13 -22.25 4.38
N GLN A 785 -10.08 -22.94 3.92
CA GLN A 785 -9.89 -24.39 4.23
C GLN A 785 -8.44 -24.84 4.44
N LEU A 786 -7.47 -24.39 3.65
CA LEU A 786 -6.08 -24.33 4.10
C LEU A 786 -5.80 -23.31 5.24
N ARG A 787 -6.71 -22.46 5.73
CA ARG A 787 -6.24 -21.25 6.42
C ARG A 787 -5.63 -21.38 7.81
N TRP A 788 -4.80 -20.39 8.07
CA TRP A 788 -3.45 -20.58 8.59
C TRP A 788 -2.71 -21.71 7.83
N ARG A 789 -2.32 -21.55 6.54
CA ARG A 789 -1.29 -22.39 5.85
C ARG A 789 -0.39 -21.59 4.92
N ALA A 790 0.69 -22.27 4.50
CA ALA A 790 1.57 -21.91 3.39
C ALA A 790 0.78 -21.62 2.09
N PRO A 791 1.31 -20.80 1.19
CA PRO A 791 0.62 -20.41 -0.03
C PRO A 791 0.63 -21.51 -1.08
N GLN A 792 -0.10 -21.23 -2.16
CA GLN A 792 -0.25 -22.17 -3.25
C GLN A 792 0.36 -21.68 -4.57
N PRO A 793 0.54 -22.62 -5.51
CA PRO A 793 0.32 -22.38 -6.93
C PRO A 793 -1.19 -22.13 -7.18
N PRO A 794 -1.68 -22.21 -8.44
CA PRO A 794 -3.03 -21.67 -8.69
C PRO A 794 -3.89 -22.15 -9.85
N LEU A 795 -5.13 -21.65 -9.85
CA LEU A 795 -5.98 -21.63 -11.05
C LEU A 795 -5.46 -20.56 -12.03
N VAL A 796 -6.15 -20.39 -13.15
CA VAL A 796 -5.66 -19.71 -14.36
C VAL A 796 -6.88 -19.08 -15.02
N ALA A 797 -6.79 -17.86 -15.53
CA ALA A 797 -7.90 -17.28 -16.29
C ALA A 797 -7.44 -16.65 -17.60
N ARG A 798 -6.77 -17.48 -18.42
CA ARG A 798 -6.39 -17.20 -19.83
C ARG A 798 -7.57 -16.81 -20.71
N ASN A 799 -8.79 -17.13 -20.27
CA ASN A 799 -10.02 -16.89 -21.00
C ASN A 799 -10.71 -15.58 -20.56
N GLY A 800 -10.15 -14.86 -19.58
CA GLY A 800 -10.73 -13.65 -19.01
C GLY A 800 -10.29 -12.35 -19.66
N GLY A 801 -9.56 -12.37 -20.77
CA GLY A 801 -8.94 -11.18 -21.37
C GLY A 801 -7.95 -10.44 -20.46
N VAL A 802 -7.21 -9.50 -21.06
CA VAL A 802 -6.28 -8.66 -20.32
C VAL A 802 -6.97 -7.79 -19.27
N LEU A 803 -6.42 -7.62 -18.06
CA LEU A 803 -7.14 -7.01 -16.90
C LEU A 803 -6.64 -5.63 -16.44
N ASN A 804 -7.43 -4.84 -15.67
CA ASN A 804 -7.27 -3.37 -15.43
C ASN A 804 -6.41 -2.80 -14.29
N ALA A 805 -5.26 -2.28 -14.59
CA ALA A 805 -4.39 -1.72 -13.58
C ALA A 805 -4.81 -0.39 -12.91
N THR A 806 -6.02 -0.03 -12.39
CA THR A 806 -6.25 1.28 -11.64
C THR A 806 -6.84 1.57 -10.19
N THR A 807 -7.04 0.68 -9.17
CA THR A 807 -7.25 1.07 -7.70
C THR A 807 -5.94 1.27 -6.86
N PRO A 808 -5.69 1.07 -5.50
CA PRO A 808 -4.76 0.08 -4.84
C PRO A 808 -5.11 -1.38 -4.67
N PRO A 809 -4.11 -2.26 -4.47
CA PRO A 809 -4.36 -3.67 -4.38
C PRO A 809 -5.15 -3.90 -3.14
N PRO A 810 -6.05 -4.88 -3.20
CA PRO A 810 -6.82 -5.13 -2.02
C PRO A 810 -5.94 -5.27 -0.75
N GLN A 811 -6.32 -4.66 0.34
CA GLN A 811 -5.51 -4.36 1.50
C GLN A 811 -5.64 -5.22 2.78
N CYS A 812 -4.67 -6.05 3.22
CA CYS A 812 -4.91 -6.98 4.37
C CYS A 812 -5.33 -6.32 5.66
N PRO A 813 -5.93 -7.08 6.61
CA PRO A 813 -6.26 -6.75 7.99
C PRO A 813 -5.09 -6.51 8.93
N GLN A 814 -5.33 -6.10 10.19
CA GLN A 814 -4.58 -5.06 10.95
C GLN A 814 -4.94 -5.00 12.48
N ALA A 815 -4.44 -3.98 13.25
CA ALA A 815 -4.60 -3.70 14.74
C ALA A 815 -3.87 -2.45 15.39
N VAL A 816 -4.42 -1.20 15.45
CA VAL A 816 -3.74 0.06 15.98
C VAL A 816 -3.44 0.00 17.47
N PRO A 817 -2.42 0.74 18.00
CA PRO A 817 -1.92 0.77 19.39
C PRO A 817 -2.47 1.78 20.42
N GLN A 818 -2.39 1.36 21.68
CA GLN A 818 -2.35 2.16 22.91
C GLN A 818 -1.02 2.87 22.98
N VAL A 819 -0.87 3.90 22.18
CA VAL A 819 0.21 4.87 22.34
C VAL A 819 -0.36 6.31 22.23
N ASN A 820 -1.45 6.53 21.46
CA ASN A 820 -2.18 7.80 21.44
C ASN A 820 -2.87 8.12 22.77
N SER A 821 -2.62 9.32 23.28
CA SER A 821 -3.39 9.97 24.34
C SER A 821 -4.65 10.66 23.80
N SER A 822 -5.71 9.91 23.45
CA SER A 822 -7.05 10.47 23.17
C SER A 822 -8.20 9.50 23.53
N PRO A 823 -8.86 9.64 24.70
CA PRO A 823 -9.73 8.60 25.25
C PRO A 823 -11.23 8.97 25.31
N SER A 824 -11.95 9.06 24.17
CA SER A 824 -13.42 9.23 24.19
C SER A 824 -14.21 8.91 22.90
N LEU A 825 -13.75 8.01 22.03
CA LEU A 825 -14.57 7.45 20.94
C LEU A 825 -14.52 5.92 20.95
N PRO A 826 -15.62 5.22 20.57
CA PRO A 826 -15.63 3.77 20.54
C PRO A 826 -14.55 3.23 19.59
N VAL A 827 -14.08 2.01 19.86
CA VAL A 827 -13.08 1.34 19.02
C VAL A 827 -13.74 0.99 17.69
N LEU A 828 -13.61 1.96 16.78
CA LEU A 828 -14.18 2.10 15.47
C LEU A 828 -13.08 2.07 14.41
N PRO A 829 -13.03 0.93 13.73
CA PRO A 829 -11.61 0.31 12.54
C PRO A 829 -11.27 1.08 11.25
N PRO A 830 -10.32 0.54 10.42
CA PRO A 830 -9.81 1.25 9.27
C PRO A 830 -10.27 0.88 7.85
N GLY A 831 -10.85 -0.29 7.58
CA GLY A 831 -11.33 -0.69 6.24
C GLY A 831 -11.02 -2.17 5.98
N GLY A 832 -10.38 -2.66 4.86
CA GLY A 832 -9.34 -3.72 4.40
C GLY A 832 -9.03 -5.33 4.55
N ASN A 833 -9.42 -6.30 3.70
CA ASN A 833 -9.61 -7.77 4.00
C ASN A 833 -8.45 -8.75 4.08
N GLU A 834 -8.70 -9.83 4.83
CA GLU A 834 -9.15 -11.15 4.33
C GLU A 834 -8.46 -11.69 3.06
N ASP A 835 -9.20 -12.21 2.10
CA ASP A 835 -9.20 -11.65 0.75
C ASP A 835 -8.17 -10.48 0.65
N CYS A 836 -6.85 -10.73 0.67
CA CYS A 836 -5.71 -9.82 0.42
C CYS A 836 -4.58 -10.66 -0.19
N LEU A 837 -4.18 -10.49 -1.45
CA LEU A 837 -2.73 -10.48 -1.74
C LEU A 837 -2.43 -9.84 -3.04
N PHE A 838 -1.39 -9.01 -3.05
CA PHE A 838 -0.95 -8.30 -4.23
C PHE A 838 0.49 -7.79 -4.19
N LEU A 839 1.14 -7.53 -5.33
CA LEU A 839 2.52 -7.13 -5.59
C LEU A 839 2.60 -6.05 -6.68
N ASN A 840 3.73 -5.34 -6.80
CA ASN A 840 4.01 -4.10 -7.57
C ASN A 840 5.31 -4.28 -8.40
N VAL A 841 5.31 -4.13 -9.74
CA VAL A 841 6.44 -4.02 -10.72
C VAL A 841 6.27 -2.82 -11.70
N HIS A 842 7.28 -2.08 -12.14
CA HIS A 842 7.39 -1.09 -13.25
C HIS A 842 8.83 -1.26 -13.80
N PHE A 843 9.52 -0.41 -14.64
CA PHE A 843 10.69 -0.89 -15.47
C PHE A 843 11.67 0.10 -16.32
N PRO A 844 12.92 0.53 -15.98
CA PRO A 844 14.00 1.27 -16.76
C PRO A 844 14.09 2.07 -18.14
N GLY A 845 13.32 3.06 -18.65
CA GLY A 845 13.45 3.93 -19.88
C GLY A 845 12.96 3.49 -21.32
N PRO A 846 11.79 3.76 -21.96
CA PRO A 846 11.15 2.97 -23.06
C PRO A 846 11.80 3.08 -24.42
N THR A 847 12.68 4.03 -24.43
CA THR A 847 13.47 4.55 -25.50
C THR A 847 14.96 4.40 -25.13
N VAL A 848 15.26 3.65 -24.05
CA VAL A 848 16.56 3.10 -23.62
C VAL A 848 16.67 1.61 -24.05
N PRO A 849 17.85 1.17 -24.54
CA PRO A 849 18.17 -0.24 -24.81
C PRO A 849 18.55 -1.06 -23.57
N HIS A 850 18.27 -2.37 -23.58
CA HIS A 850 18.02 -3.05 -22.32
C HIS A 850 17.99 -4.59 -22.24
N LYS A 851 18.66 -5.21 -21.25
CA LYS A 851 18.46 -6.63 -20.87
C LYS A 851 19.20 -7.04 -19.57
N LYS A 852 18.58 -7.84 -18.70
CA LYS A 852 19.27 -8.88 -17.88
C LYS A 852 20.30 -8.45 -16.80
N LEU A 853 20.12 -7.38 -16.02
CA LEU A 853 20.97 -7.12 -14.83
C LEU A 853 20.10 -7.09 -13.51
N PRO A 854 20.38 -6.41 -12.36
CA PRO A 854 19.87 -6.54 -10.95
C PRO A 854 18.44 -6.93 -10.67
N VAL A 855 18.17 -7.30 -9.43
CA VAL A 855 16.94 -6.95 -8.71
C VAL A 855 17.24 -6.55 -7.28
N MET A 856 17.39 -5.26 -6.99
CA MET A 856 16.89 -4.68 -5.74
C MET A 856 15.43 -5.14 -5.48
N VAL A 857 14.84 -5.02 -4.29
CA VAL A 857 13.51 -5.58 -3.92
C VAL A 857 13.18 -5.15 -2.50
N TRP A 858 11.96 -5.15 -2.02
CA TRP A 858 11.66 -4.84 -0.62
C TRP A 858 10.47 -5.55 -0.01
N ILE A 859 10.45 -5.56 1.32
CA ILE A 859 9.34 -5.83 2.21
C ILE A 859 9.05 -4.62 3.06
N HIS A 860 7.77 -4.34 3.01
CA HIS A 860 7.16 -3.28 3.73
C HIS A 860 7.24 -3.42 5.23
N GLY A 861 6.70 -2.46 5.97
CA GLY A 861 7.27 -1.99 7.21
C GLY A 861 6.76 -2.37 8.62
N GLY A 862 6.25 -1.35 9.29
CA GLY A 862 5.86 -1.10 10.67
C GLY A 862 5.58 -2.13 11.73
N GLY A 863 5.88 -3.45 11.62
CA GLY A 863 5.83 -4.45 12.67
C GLY A 863 5.25 -5.84 12.64
N PHE A 864 4.47 -6.13 13.68
CA PHE A 864 3.73 -7.35 13.94
C PHE A 864 2.20 -7.12 14.25
N THR A 865 1.53 -6.03 13.81
CA THR A 865 0.04 -5.86 13.71
C THR A 865 -0.81 -4.91 12.70
N ILE A 866 -0.39 -3.71 12.18
CA ILE A 866 -0.73 -2.75 11.03
C ILE A 866 -0.37 -3.24 9.58
N GLY A 867 -0.56 -2.44 8.50
CA GLY A 867 0.25 -2.55 7.25
C GLY A 867 -0.38 -2.98 5.97
N SER A 868 -1.66 -2.77 5.82
CA SER A 868 -2.06 -2.27 4.52
C SER A 868 -1.50 -0.88 4.24
N GLY A 869 -1.61 -0.43 2.99
CA GLY A 869 -1.64 0.96 2.62
C GLY A 869 -2.57 1.70 3.59
N ALA A 870 -2.37 2.94 3.99
CA ALA A 870 -1.25 3.87 3.91
C ALA A 870 -0.22 3.71 2.77
N ALA A 871 1.03 4.04 3.04
CA ALA A 871 1.56 5.16 2.28
C ALA A 871 2.92 5.14 1.49
N TYR A 872 3.64 4.01 1.20
CA TYR A 872 4.85 3.55 0.40
C TYR A 872 4.67 2.91 -1.18
N ASN A 873 5.19 3.02 -2.48
CA ASN A 873 5.04 3.94 -3.73
C ASN A 873 6.12 4.74 -4.61
N GLY A 874 7.30 4.27 -5.04
CA GLY A 874 8.42 5.22 -5.24
C GLY A 874 8.87 5.33 -6.66
N ALA A 875 9.66 6.34 -7.00
CA ALA A 875 10.57 6.28 -8.12
C ALA A 875 11.91 7.08 -8.18
N ASP A 876 12.09 7.99 -7.25
CA ASP A 876 13.20 8.24 -6.33
C ASP A 876 14.11 7.02 -5.90
N LEU A 877 14.14 5.88 -6.62
CA LEU A 877 15.25 4.90 -6.66
C LEU A 877 15.66 4.61 -8.10
N VAL A 878 15.33 5.48 -9.05
CA VAL A 878 15.26 5.04 -10.44
C VAL A 878 15.59 6.09 -11.48
N THR A 879 14.84 7.18 -11.58
CA THR A 879 15.50 8.40 -12.09
C THR A 879 16.57 8.78 -11.08
N GLU A 880 16.28 8.60 -9.78
CA GLU A 880 17.27 8.69 -8.72
C GLU A 880 18.41 7.72 -8.94
N ALA A 881 18.12 6.44 -9.17
CA ALA A 881 19.15 5.52 -9.59
C ALA A 881 19.58 5.71 -11.04
N ASP A 882 19.59 6.96 -11.57
CA ASP A 882 19.81 7.37 -12.97
C ASP A 882 19.98 6.16 -13.81
N ASN A 883 18.81 5.68 -14.09
CA ASN A 883 18.70 4.59 -14.94
C ASN A 883 18.95 3.22 -14.32
N ARG A 884 19.94 2.85 -13.53
CA ARG A 884 20.45 1.49 -13.72
C ARG A 884 19.88 0.27 -12.91
N VAL A 885 18.63 0.21 -12.37
CA VAL A 885 18.15 -0.92 -11.48
C VAL A 885 16.93 -1.77 -11.87
N VAL A 886 16.77 -2.92 -11.18
CA VAL A 886 15.45 -3.44 -10.73
C VAL A 886 15.39 -3.45 -9.21
N VAL A 887 14.19 -3.49 -8.64
CA VAL A 887 13.54 -3.24 -7.36
C VAL A 887 12.17 -4.01 -7.50
N VAL A 888 11.55 -4.68 -6.50
CA VAL A 888 10.30 -5.57 -6.55
C VAL A 888 9.59 -5.90 -5.21
N VAL A 889 8.24 -5.96 -5.02
CA VAL A 889 7.52 -5.90 -3.69
C VAL A 889 6.58 -6.96 -3.14
N ILE A 890 6.58 -6.99 -1.81
CA ILE A 890 5.78 -7.70 -0.86
C ILE A 890 5.48 -6.84 0.40
N GLN A 891 4.30 -6.85 1.03
CA GLN A 891 2.99 -7.49 0.80
C GLN A 891 2.70 -8.82 1.46
N TYR A 892 2.65 -8.83 2.78
CA TYR A 892 2.42 -10.05 3.53
C TYR A 892 1.72 -9.81 4.87
N ARG A 893 1.06 -10.85 5.37
CA ARG A 893 -0.22 -10.90 6.13
C ARG A 893 -0.30 -10.56 7.63
N LEU A 894 -1.46 -10.06 8.14
CA LEU A 894 -1.56 -9.34 9.46
C LEU A 894 -2.75 -9.45 10.42
N GLY A 895 -2.38 -9.41 11.71
CA GLY A 895 -3.01 -9.73 13.00
C GLY A 895 -2.81 -11.18 13.52
N ILE A 896 -3.67 -11.65 14.44
CA ILE A 896 -3.94 -13.10 14.72
C ILE A 896 -4.13 -13.91 13.43
N PHE A 897 -4.77 -13.28 12.49
CA PHE A 897 -4.58 -13.27 11.09
C PHE A 897 -3.18 -13.58 10.47
N GLY A 898 -2.16 -13.98 11.22
CA GLY A 898 -1.62 -15.31 10.99
C GLY A 898 -0.42 -15.70 11.79
N PHE A 899 -0.02 -14.78 12.63
CA PHE A 899 0.74 -15.07 13.81
C PHE A 899 -0.18 -14.88 15.03
N LEU A 900 -1.43 -15.34 14.83
CA LEU A 900 -1.99 -16.39 15.66
C LEU A 900 -1.02 -17.57 15.59
N PRO A 901 -0.38 -17.86 16.71
CA PRO A 901 0.43 -19.05 16.85
C PRO A 901 -0.48 -20.17 17.40
N GLY A 902 0.03 -20.99 18.31
CA GLY A 902 -0.75 -22.03 18.97
C GLY A 902 -0.68 -23.38 18.25
N SER A 903 -0.73 -24.44 19.04
CA SER A 903 -0.47 -25.81 18.59
C SER A 903 -1.49 -26.31 17.57
N ARG A 904 -2.73 -25.79 17.61
CA ARG A 904 -3.77 -26.14 16.63
C ARG A 904 -3.43 -25.61 15.23
N VAL A 905 -2.82 -24.42 15.14
CA VAL A 905 -2.33 -23.85 13.87
C VAL A 905 -1.15 -24.66 13.33
N LYS A 906 -0.25 -25.15 14.20
CA LYS A 906 0.83 -26.08 13.77
C LYS A 906 0.27 -27.38 13.19
N ALA A 907 -0.76 -27.95 13.82
CA ALA A 907 -1.20 -29.33 13.56
C ALA A 907 -2.03 -29.52 12.27
N ASN A 908 -2.91 -28.57 11.93
CA ASN A 908 -3.74 -28.63 10.71
C ASN A 908 -3.59 -27.34 9.89
N GLY A 909 -2.40 -26.77 9.92
CA GLY A 909 -2.13 -25.45 9.39
C GLY A 909 -0.66 -25.25 9.01
N ALA A 910 -0.24 -23.99 9.00
CA ALA A 910 1.13 -23.58 9.02
C ALA A 910 1.17 -22.27 9.84
N LEU A 911 1.95 -22.33 10.91
CA LEU A 911 2.42 -21.17 11.64
C LEU A 911 3.26 -20.30 10.72
N ASN A 912 3.59 -19.12 11.22
CA ASN A 912 4.46 -18.21 10.51
C ASN A 912 4.04 -18.04 9.06
N ALA A 913 2.73 -18.04 8.81
CA ALA A 913 2.25 -18.27 7.47
C ALA A 913 2.76 -17.13 6.56
N GLY A 914 2.69 -15.90 7.04
CA GLY A 914 3.18 -14.68 6.41
C GLY A 914 4.67 -14.59 6.19
N LEU A 915 5.45 -15.50 6.78
CA LEU A 915 6.86 -15.81 6.57
C LEU A 915 7.03 -16.96 5.55
N LEU A 916 6.12 -17.93 5.56
CA LEU A 916 6.14 -19.04 4.59
C LEU A 916 5.82 -18.60 3.18
N ASP A 917 4.77 -17.81 3.00
CA ASP A 917 4.51 -17.23 1.68
C ASP A 917 5.46 -16.08 1.39
N GLN A 918 6.27 -15.71 2.35
CA GLN A 918 7.32 -14.70 2.29
C GLN A 918 8.56 -15.32 1.63
N GLU A 919 8.91 -16.53 2.01
CA GLU A 919 9.72 -17.47 1.21
C GLU A 919 9.12 -17.75 -0.14
N TYR A 920 7.86 -18.12 -0.15
CA TYR A 920 7.13 -18.27 -1.38
C TYR A 920 6.88 -16.89 -2.00
N ALA A 921 7.57 -15.83 -1.59
CA ALA A 921 7.73 -14.59 -2.31
C ALA A 921 9.07 -14.50 -3.03
N LEU A 922 9.92 -15.53 -3.01
CA LEU A 922 11.10 -15.56 -3.84
C LEU A 922 11.29 -16.84 -4.71
N GLN A 923 10.35 -17.79 -4.81
CA GLN A 923 10.55 -19.06 -5.59
C GLN A 923 9.90 -19.12 -6.98
N TRP A 924 8.97 -18.21 -7.24
CA TRP A 924 8.84 -17.50 -8.50
C TRP A 924 10.25 -16.96 -8.65
N VAL A 925 10.57 -15.80 -8.08
CA VAL A 925 11.65 -14.83 -8.44
C VAL A 925 12.74 -15.29 -9.40
N GLN A 926 13.27 -16.46 -9.15
CA GLN A 926 14.12 -17.18 -10.08
C GLN A 926 13.47 -17.51 -11.47
N LYS A 927 12.30 -18.16 -11.55
CA LYS A 927 11.73 -18.94 -12.69
C LYS A 927 11.17 -18.18 -13.94
N HIS A 928 11.22 -16.84 -14.07
CA HIS A 928 10.64 -16.03 -15.19
C HIS A 928 11.37 -14.70 -15.59
N ILE A 929 12.50 -14.25 -15.03
CA ILE A 929 13.05 -12.83 -14.98
C ILE A 929 13.22 -12.01 -16.26
N THR A 930 12.76 -12.50 -17.38
CA THR A 930 13.48 -12.39 -18.64
C THR A 930 12.62 -11.81 -19.75
N LYS A 931 11.31 -12.11 -19.78
CA LYS A 931 10.41 -11.37 -20.70
C LYS A 931 10.29 -9.92 -20.28
N PHE A 932 10.50 -9.70 -18.98
CA PHE A 932 10.68 -8.41 -18.40
C PHE A 932 12.21 -8.22 -18.16
N GLY A 933 13.02 -8.42 -19.20
CA GLY A 933 14.49 -8.29 -19.23
C GLY A 933 15.27 -8.29 -17.89
N GLY A 934 15.79 -9.43 -17.47
CA GLY A 934 16.35 -9.45 -16.14
C GLY A 934 17.09 -10.67 -15.66
N ASP A 935 17.90 -10.43 -14.63
CA ASP A 935 18.71 -11.39 -13.90
C ASP A 935 18.07 -11.89 -12.58
N PRO A 936 17.71 -13.19 -12.48
CA PRO A 936 17.31 -13.83 -11.21
C PRO A 936 18.46 -13.92 -10.23
N ASN A 937 19.67 -13.97 -10.76
CA ASN A 937 20.87 -14.26 -10.03
C ASN A 937 21.37 -13.02 -9.31
N HIS A 938 20.82 -11.84 -9.54
CA HIS A 938 21.32 -10.60 -8.95
C HIS A 938 20.31 -9.91 -8.05
N VAL A 939 19.70 -10.72 -7.19
CA VAL A 939 18.57 -10.31 -6.36
C VAL A 939 19.05 -9.85 -4.96
N VAL A 940 18.89 -8.56 -4.70
CA VAL A 940 19.17 -7.72 -3.53
C VAL A 940 17.81 -7.22 -3.01
N ILE A 941 17.52 -7.12 -1.72
CA ILE A 941 16.15 -7.33 -1.21
C ILE A 941 15.66 -6.79 0.23
N TRP A 942 14.99 -5.58 0.55
CA TRP A 942 14.85 -4.57 1.76
C TRP A 942 13.61 -4.02 2.52
N GLY A 943 13.81 -3.36 3.68
CA GLY A 943 12.82 -2.42 4.24
C GLY A 943 12.71 -2.08 5.72
N GLU A 944 11.51 -2.14 6.34
CA GLU A 944 11.09 -1.30 7.49
C GLU A 944 10.51 -1.90 8.79
N SER A 945 10.74 -1.40 9.99
CA SER A 945 10.28 -1.96 11.30
C SER A 945 10.75 -3.32 11.93
N ALA A 946 10.38 -4.60 11.75
CA ALA A 946 9.67 -5.50 10.84
C ALA A 946 10.17 -5.79 9.45
N GLY A 947 9.63 -5.23 8.38
CA GLY A 947 10.23 -5.13 7.05
C GLY A 947 11.67 -5.53 7.01
N ALA A 948 12.70 -4.69 7.15
CA ALA A 948 14.09 -5.22 7.07
C ALA A 948 14.47 -6.10 8.21
N GLY A 949 13.61 -6.34 9.18
CA GLY A 949 13.65 -7.46 10.02
C GLY A 949 13.56 -8.62 9.10
N SER A 950 12.56 -8.82 8.25
CA SER A 950 12.67 -9.57 6.99
C SER A 950 13.90 -9.32 6.09
N VAL A 951 15.05 -8.88 6.61
CA VAL A 951 16.41 -9.47 6.52
C VAL A 951 16.68 -10.76 7.31
N LEU A 952 16.57 -10.77 8.63
CA LEU A 952 17.13 -11.71 9.57
C LEU A 952 16.45 -13.08 9.62
N GLN A 953 15.24 -13.36 10.19
CA GLN A 953 14.50 -14.64 9.95
C GLN A 953 14.24 -15.02 8.49
N HIS A 954 14.87 -14.42 7.49
CA HIS A 954 15.27 -15.27 6.40
C HIS A 954 16.73 -15.28 5.93
N MET A 955 17.60 -14.31 6.23
CA MET A 955 19.03 -14.58 6.37
C MET A 955 19.27 -15.82 7.23
N ILE A 956 18.43 -16.07 8.23
CA ILE A 956 18.55 -17.06 9.28
C ILE A 956 17.36 -18.03 9.37
N SER A 957 16.28 -17.92 8.56
CA SER A 957 15.28 -19.01 8.59
C SER A 957 15.90 -20.32 8.18
N ARG A 958 15.33 -21.39 8.75
CA ARG A 958 15.83 -22.76 8.70
C ARG A 958 17.36 -22.87 8.84
N ASP A 959 17.92 -21.96 9.65
CA ASP A 959 19.32 -21.70 9.99
C ASP A 959 20.31 -21.21 8.89
N GLY A 960 19.87 -20.79 7.69
CA GLY A 960 20.66 -19.87 6.81
C GLY A 960 21.52 -20.36 5.60
N GLN A 961 20.98 -20.35 4.36
CA GLN A 961 21.63 -20.42 2.99
C GLN A 961 20.62 -20.58 1.81
N THR A 962 19.45 -21.25 2.00
CA THR A 962 18.31 -21.61 1.10
C THR A 962 18.65 -22.32 -0.20
N ARG A 963 17.90 -23.34 -0.58
CA ARG A 963 18.10 -24.03 -1.87
C ARG A 963 16.78 -24.08 -2.69
N PRO A 964 16.73 -23.49 -3.90
CA PRO A 964 17.73 -22.57 -4.48
C PRO A 964 17.82 -21.26 -3.68
N PRO A 965 18.99 -20.61 -3.58
CA PRO A 965 19.09 -19.31 -2.93
C PRO A 965 18.41 -18.29 -3.83
N LEU A 966 17.30 -17.72 -3.37
CA LEU A 966 16.44 -16.92 -4.23
C LEU A 966 16.95 -15.47 -4.38
N PHE A 967 18.26 -15.29 -4.10
CA PHE A 967 18.95 -14.03 -3.92
C PHE A 967 20.46 -14.07 -3.67
N LYS A 968 21.04 -12.86 -3.47
CA LYS A 968 22.44 -12.59 -3.17
C LYS A 968 22.73 -11.71 -1.96
N ALA A 969 22.00 -10.64 -1.62
CA ALA A 969 22.34 -9.88 -0.40
C ALA A 969 21.17 -9.10 0.18
N GLY A 970 21.24 -8.90 1.48
CA GLY A 970 20.48 -7.87 2.15
C GLY A 970 21.37 -6.66 2.33
N ILE A 971 20.79 -5.63 2.91
CA ILE A 971 21.45 -4.87 3.96
C ILE A 971 20.82 -5.30 5.31
N THR A 972 21.40 -5.09 6.48
CA THR A 972 20.69 -5.22 7.76
C THR A 972 20.04 -3.89 7.99
N SER A 973 18.83 -3.67 7.50
CA SER A 973 18.28 -2.32 7.46
C SER A 973 17.53 -1.83 8.67
N SER A 974 17.55 -2.45 9.84
CA SER A 974 17.42 -1.90 11.21
C SER A 974 17.76 -2.98 12.28
N THR A 975 17.25 -3.05 13.53
CA THR A 975 17.45 -4.11 14.56
C THR A 975 16.26 -4.64 15.47
N PHE A 976 14.94 -4.61 15.13
CA PHE A 976 13.85 -4.88 16.13
C PHE A 976 13.67 -6.28 16.70
N LEU A 977 14.36 -6.58 17.77
CA LEU A 977 14.22 -7.86 18.40
C LEU A 977 13.19 -7.77 19.55
N PRO A 978 11.96 -8.29 19.43
CA PRO A 978 11.07 -8.59 20.54
C PRO A 978 11.21 -10.04 21.00
N SER A 979 10.42 -10.41 21.99
CA SER A 979 10.21 -11.79 22.41
C SER A 979 9.75 -12.74 21.30
N GLN A 980 10.59 -13.74 20.98
CA GLN A 980 10.18 -15.01 20.37
C GLN A 980 9.89 -16.10 21.39
N TYR A 981 8.61 -16.17 21.68
CA TYR A 981 7.98 -17.35 22.21
C TYR A 981 8.01 -18.49 21.17
N LEU A 982 8.12 -19.74 21.65
CA LEU A 982 7.81 -20.93 20.87
C LEU A 982 6.31 -20.93 20.55
N TYR A 983 5.90 -21.54 19.44
CA TYR A 983 4.50 -21.48 18.99
C TYR A 983 3.46 -21.98 19.99
N ASN A 984 3.88 -22.81 20.94
CA ASN A 984 3.09 -23.45 21.98
C ASN A 984 3.36 -22.92 23.40
N ASP A 985 4.11 -21.82 23.54
CA ASP A 985 4.31 -21.14 24.83
C ASP A 985 3.01 -20.49 25.32
N THR A 986 2.94 -20.20 26.63
CA THR A 986 1.75 -19.62 27.29
C THR A 986 1.23 -18.34 26.63
N VAL A 987 2.12 -17.43 26.19
CA VAL A 987 1.71 -16.18 25.54
C VAL A 987 1.04 -16.48 24.18
N PRO A 988 1.71 -17.15 23.22
CA PRO A 988 1.12 -17.78 22.05
C PRO A 988 -0.23 -18.49 22.25
N GLU A 989 -0.34 -19.42 23.20
CA GLU A 989 -1.60 -20.16 23.41
C GLU A 989 -2.68 -19.29 24.08
N SER A 990 -2.33 -18.24 24.82
CA SER A 990 -3.30 -17.26 25.35
C SER A 990 -3.85 -16.35 24.25
N ILE A 991 -3.03 -16.00 23.25
CA ILE A 991 -3.46 -15.33 22.02
C ILE A 991 -4.43 -16.26 21.30
N TYR A 992 -4.08 -17.54 21.10
CA TYR A 992 -4.94 -18.55 20.50
C TYR A 992 -6.29 -18.71 21.20
N SER A 993 -6.27 -18.84 22.53
CA SER A 993 -7.47 -18.98 23.36
C SER A 993 -8.38 -17.75 23.31
N SER A 994 -7.80 -16.56 23.14
CA SER A 994 -8.58 -15.34 23.06
C SER A 994 -9.23 -15.15 21.69
N VAL A 995 -8.62 -15.67 20.62
CA VAL A 995 -9.29 -15.85 19.31
C VAL A 995 -10.53 -16.71 19.47
N LEU A 996 -10.38 -17.87 20.11
CA LEU A 996 -11.50 -18.80 20.33
C LEU A 996 -12.63 -18.20 21.17
N THR A 997 -12.28 -17.42 22.19
CA THR A 997 -13.28 -16.86 23.11
C THR A 997 -13.95 -15.63 22.52
N GLY A 998 -13.22 -14.82 21.74
CA GLY A 998 -13.82 -13.72 20.99
C GLY A 998 -14.66 -14.18 19.81
N THR A 999 -14.40 -15.39 19.27
CA THR A 999 -15.15 -15.97 18.14
C THR A 999 -16.42 -16.71 18.49
N GLY A 1000 -16.55 -17.16 19.74
CA GLY A 1000 -17.48 -18.25 20.07
C GLY A 1000 -16.98 -19.64 19.63
N CYS A 1001 -15.81 -19.75 18.99
CA CYS A 1001 -15.24 -21.05 18.61
C CYS A 1001 -14.60 -21.83 19.78
N ASN A 1002 -14.60 -21.28 20.99
CA ASN A 1002 -14.16 -21.96 22.21
C ASN A 1002 -14.98 -23.22 22.55
N ALA A 1003 -16.20 -23.35 22.03
CA ALA A 1003 -17.04 -24.55 22.19
C ALA A 1003 -16.92 -25.58 21.04
N ALA A 1004 -16.11 -25.32 20.01
CA ALA A 1004 -16.06 -26.15 18.81
C ALA A 1004 -15.13 -27.37 18.91
N ALA A 1005 -15.59 -28.53 18.41
CA ALA A 1005 -14.83 -29.78 18.45
C ALA A 1005 -13.56 -29.79 17.57
N ASP A 1006 -13.56 -29.07 16.44
CA ASP A 1006 -12.33 -28.61 15.81
C ASP A 1006 -12.32 -27.08 15.83
N THR A 1007 -11.58 -26.54 16.79
CA THR A 1007 -11.44 -25.10 16.99
C THR A 1007 -10.86 -24.40 15.77
N LEU A 1008 -9.91 -25.03 15.05
CA LEU A 1008 -9.39 -24.45 13.82
C LEU A 1008 -10.48 -24.43 12.75
N ALA A 1009 -11.20 -25.54 12.52
CA ALA A 1009 -12.32 -25.62 11.58
C ALA A 1009 -13.44 -24.62 11.87
N CYS A 1010 -13.79 -24.38 13.14
CA CYS A 1010 -14.74 -23.32 13.49
C CYS A 1010 -14.18 -21.94 13.19
N LEU A 1011 -12.91 -21.71 13.56
CA LEU A 1011 -12.16 -20.54 13.12
C LEU A 1011 -12.00 -20.48 11.59
N ARG A 1012 -12.36 -21.53 10.84
CA ARG A 1012 -12.44 -21.56 9.36
C ARG A 1012 -13.81 -21.32 8.72
N ALA A 1013 -14.90 -21.54 9.44
CA ALA A 1013 -16.21 -21.81 8.85
C ALA A 1013 -17.18 -20.61 8.74
N THR A 1014 -16.90 -19.48 9.40
CA THR A 1014 -17.94 -18.51 9.77
C THR A 1014 -18.09 -17.35 8.74
N ASN A 1015 -17.88 -16.03 8.96
CA ASN A 1015 -17.81 -14.94 7.90
C ASN A 1015 -17.16 -13.66 8.44
N SER A 1016 -17.05 -12.47 7.85
CA SER A 1016 -16.04 -11.48 8.24
C SER A 1016 -15.98 -10.97 9.70
N SER A 1017 -17.10 -10.58 10.27
CA SER A 1017 -17.20 -9.26 10.85
C SER A 1017 -17.13 -9.05 12.35
N ILE A 1018 -17.32 -10.05 13.22
CA ILE A 1018 -16.83 -9.84 14.60
C ILE A 1018 -15.29 -9.85 14.65
N LEU A 1019 -14.45 -10.78 14.15
CA LEU A 1019 -12.97 -10.69 14.44
C LEU A 1019 -12.15 -9.51 13.86
N GLN A 1020 -12.77 -8.45 13.34
CA GLN A 1020 -12.10 -7.14 13.40
C GLN A 1020 -12.86 -6.01 14.12
N THR A 1021 -14.01 -6.27 14.79
CA THR A 1021 -14.50 -5.54 16.00
C THR A 1021 -13.93 -6.22 17.23
N VAL A 1022 -14.09 -7.55 17.26
CA VAL A 1022 -13.22 -8.60 17.80
C VAL A 1022 -11.80 -8.51 17.20
N ASN A 1023 -11.29 -7.27 17.03
CA ASN A 1023 -9.91 -6.88 17.30
C ASN A 1023 -9.76 -5.62 18.24
N ALA A 1024 -10.58 -5.46 19.30
CA ALA A 1024 -10.63 -4.31 20.26
C ALA A 1024 -10.52 -4.63 21.79
N GLN A 1025 -9.95 -5.77 22.24
CA GLN A 1025 -9.98 -6.30 23.63
C GLN A 1025 -9.20 -7.63 23.70
N ILE A 1026 -8.83 -8.07 24.90
CA ILE A 1026 -7.60 -8.81 25.27
C ILE A 1026 -6.29 -8.13 24.82
N VAL A 1027 -6.32 -7.39 23.70
CA VAL A 1027 -5.23 -6.58 23.16
C VAL A 1027 -5.65 -5.22 22.55
N HIS A 1028 -6.87 -4.69 22.76
CA HIS A 1028 -6.95 -3.23 23.05
C HIS A 1028 -6.10 -2.91 24.29
N ASP A 1029 -5.80 -3.98 25.02
CA ASP A 1029 -5.25 -4.09 26.33
C ASP A 1029 -3.80 -4.61 26.26
N GLY A 1030 -3.19 -4.67 25.06
CA GLY A 1030 -1.79 -5.05 24.89
C GLY A 1030 -0.92 -3.98 25.51
N PHE A 1031 0.12 -4.39 26.25
CA PHE A 1031 0.91 -3.45 27.04
C PHE A 1031 1.52 -2.36 26.16
N PHE A 1032 1.23 -1.10 26.51
CA PHE A 1032 1.63 0.13 25.84
C PHE A 1032 3.05 0.08 25.27
N GLY A 1033 3.26 0.53 24.04
CA GLY A 1033 4.54 0.37 23.35
C GLY A 1033 4.84 -1.05 22.82
N THR A 1034 4.22 -2.13 23.35
CA THR A 1034 4.48 -3.55 23.01
C THR A 1034 3.25 -4.33 22.48
N TRP A 1035 3.40 -5.58 22.04
CA TRP A 1035 2.40 -6.22 21.17
C TRP A 1035 2.33 -7.73 21.32
N THR A 1036 1.33 -8.29 20.64
CA THR A 1036 0.67 -9.50 21.13
C THR A 1036 0.06 -10.32 19.99
N THR A 1037 0.35 -10.00 18.73
CA THR A 1037 0.33 -11.00 17.67
C THR A 1037 1.74 -11.00 17.12
N VAL A 1038 2.43 -12.12 17.25
CA VAL A 1038 3.90 -12.14 17.20
C VAL A 1038 4.35 -13.40 16.47
N PRO A 1039 5.46 -13.36 15.73
CA PRO A 1039 5.97 -14.52 15.06
C PRO A 1039 6.60 -15.42 16.09
N VAL A 1040 6.44 -16.71 15.91
CA VAL A 1040 6.89 -17.69 16.88
C VAL A 1040 8.01 -18.53 16.32
N VAL A 1041 8.81 -19.16 17.19
CA VAL A 1041 9.64 -20.27 16.75
C VAL A 1041 8.69 -21.42 16.39
N ASP A 1042 8.70 -21.87 15.13
CA ASP A 1042 7.72 -22.82 14.56
C ASP A 1042 8.32 -24.23 14.27
N GLY A 1043 9.64 -24.38 14.39
CA GLY A 1043 10.38 -25.62 14.14
C GLY A 1043 10.57 -26.01 12.66
N GLU A 1044 9.90 -25.32 11.74
CA GLU A 1044 10.01 -25.54 10.29
C GLU A 1044 10.83 -24.45 9.64
N PHE A 1045 10.30 -23.24 9.71
CA PHE A 1045 10.69 -22.04 9.00
C PHE A 1045 11.50 -21.13 9.95
N ILE A 1046 11.00 -20.81 11.14
CA ILE A 1046 11.83 -20.34 12.26
C ILE A 1046 12.11 -21.52 13.18
N ARG A 1047 13.32 -22.09 13.07
CA ARG A 1047 13.71 -23.27 13.84
C ARG A 1047 14.15 -22.99 15.27
N ARG A 1048 14.79 -21.85 15.51
CA ARG A 1048 15.43 -21.45 16.77
C ARG A 1048 15.38 -19.93 16.95
N ARG A 1049 15.73 -19.42 18.13
CA ARG A 1049 15.67 -17.97 18.37
C ARG A 1049 16.71 -17.19 17.54
N PRO A 1050 16.37 -15.94 17.18
CA PRO A 1050 17.22 -15.01 16.43
C PRO A 1050 18.69 -15.03 16.84
N THR A 1051 18.93 -14.80 18.14
CA THR A 1051 20.26 -14.67 18.72
C THR A 1051 21.08 -15.95 18.58
N GLU A 1052 20.46 -17.12 18.79
CA GLU A 1052 21.12 -18.43 18.63
C GLU A 1052 21.61 -18.70 17.21
N VAL A 1053 20.87 -18.24 16.19
CA VAL A 1053 21.24 -18.49 14.80
C VAL A 1053 22.30 -17.49 14.35
N LEU A 1054 22.15 -16.21 14.70
CA LEU A 1054 23.12 -15.15 14.40
C LEU A 1054 24.51 -15.44 14.97
N ARG A 1055 24.59 -15.88 16.24
CA ARG A 1055 25.85 -16.32 16.88
C ARG A 1055 26.60 -17.41 16.12
N SER A 1056 25.89 -18.18 15.30
CA SER A 1056 26.50 -19.23 14.46
C SER A 1056 26.72 -18.82 13.00
N GLY A 1057 26.67 -17.51 12.70
CA GLY A 1057 27.25 -16.82 11.53
C GLY A 1057 26.75 -17.23 10.15
N SER A 1058 25.88 -18.23 10.06
CA SER A 1058 25.44 -18.84 8.80
C SER A 1058 24.22 -18.09 8.30
N ILE A 1059 24.37 -17.40 7.17
CA ILE A 1059 23.34 -16.56 6.59
C ILE A 1059 23.08 -16.91 5.13
N ASN A 1060 21.88 -16.57 4.66
CA ASN A 1060 21.60 -16.53 3.24
C ASN A 1060 22.15 -15.25 2.63
N GLY A 1061 22.59 -15.32 1.38
CA GLY A 1061 23.20 -14.18 0.73
C GLY A 1061 24.63 -13.94 1.23
N ARG A 1062 25.21 -12.80 0.84
CA ARG A 1062 26.65 -12.55 0.90
C ARG A 1062 27.05 -11.14 1.33
N GLY A 1063 26.08 -10.32 1.74
CA GLY A 1063 26.31 -8.91 2.05
C GLY A 1063 25.22 -8.34 2.95
N LEU A 1064 25.59 -7.26 3.64
CA LEU A 1064 24.80 -6.55 4.63
C LEU A 1064 25.37 -5.13 4.88
N LEU A 1065 24.60 -4.02 4.83
CA LEU A 1065 24.91 -2.72 5.49
C LEU A 1065 23.95 -2.47 6.68
N SER A 1066 23.87 -1.28 7.26
CA SER A 1066 23.16 -0.98 8.49
C SER A 1066 23.30 0.53 8.80
N VAL A 1067 22.34 1.18 9.46
CA VAL A 1067 22.34 2.62 9.81
C VAL A 1067 21.47 2.98 11.06
N SER A 1068 21.98 3.54 12.17
CA SER A 1068 21.40 3.71 13.55
C SER A 1068 20.74 5.08 13.86
N ASN A 1069 19.69 5.21 14.71
CA ASN A 1069 19.17 6.54 15.09
C ASN A 1069 20.14 7.04 16.17
N ALA A 1070 20.14 8.35 16.41
CA ALA A 1070 20.36 8.88 17.75
C ALA A 1070 19.45 8.27 18.86
N ASN A 1071 18.14 8.04 18.66
CA ASN A 1071 17.20 7.76 19.76
C ASN A 1071 16.06 6.72 19.50
N GLU A 1072 16.31 5.51 18.93
CA GLU A 1072 15.32 4.50 18.41
C GLU A 1072 14.11 4.10 19.29
N GLY A 1073 14.05 4.51 20.55
CA GLY A 1073 12.88 4.35 21.42
C GLY A 1073 12.35 5.59 22.15
N ALA A 1074 12.91 6.79 21.95
CA ALA A 1074 12.53 8.15 22.41
C ALA A 1074 11.08 8.44 22.83
N LEU A 1075 10.15 7.70 22.29
CA LEU A 1075 8.74 7.81 22.53
C LEU A 1075 8.15 6.39 22.46
N PHE A 1076 8.45 5.39 23.31
CA PHE A 1076 7.72 4.08 23.29
C PHE A 1076 7.22 3.54 24.61
N VAL A 1077 6.92 4.55 25.35
CA VAL A 1077 7.49 4.83 26.63
C VAL A 1077 6.57 5.99 26.86
N ASN A 1078 5.44 5.67 27.49
CA ASN A 1078 4.29 6.54 27.48
C ASN A 1078 4.71 7.88 28.07
N GLN A 1079 4.96 8.88 27.22
CA GLN A 1079 5.46 10.19 27.62
C GLN A 1079 4.60 10.80 28.75
N THR A 1080 3.32 10.39 28.86
CA THR A 1080 2.40 10.75 29.92
C THR A 1080 2.60 9.97 31.24
N THR A 1081 2.97 8.68 31.23
CA THR A 1081 3.13 7.86 32.45
C THR A 1081 4.59 7.62 32.85
N THR A 1082 5.52 7.41 31.90
CA THR A 1082 6.94 7.17 32.19
C THR A 1082 7.66 8.42 32.68
N ALA A 1083 7.16 9.61 32.34
CA ALA A 1083 7.59 10.88 32.95
C ALA A 1083 7.34 10.98 34.47
N SER A 1084 6.65 9.99 35.06
CA SER A 1084 6.44 9.85 36.51
C SER A 1084 6.91 8.49 37.09
N GLY A 1085 7.52 7.64 36.27
CA GLY A 1085 7.72 6.21 36.56
C GLY A 1085 9.18 5.77 36.72
N ASN A 1086 9.36 4.50 37.08
CA ASN A 1086 10.66 3.84 37.24
C ASN A 1086 10.99 2.99 36.00
N SER A 1087 12.14 3.24 35.35
CA SER A 1087 12.62 2.49 34.18
C SER A 1087 12.80 0.98 34.45
N SER A 1088 13.02 0.59 35.71
CA SER A 1088 13.03 -0.81 36.16
C SER A 1088 11.66 -1.51 36.00
N GLN A 1089 10.57 -0.78 36.29
CA GLN A 1089 9.21 -1.30 36.17
C GLN A 1089 8.81 -1.43 34.70
N TYR A 1090 9.09 -0.38 33.91
CA TYR A 1090 8.90 -0.42 32.46
C TYR A 1090 9.61 -1.62 31.81
N SER A 1091 10.84 -1.94 32.24
CA SER A 1091 11.59 -3.11 31.74
C SER A 1091 10.93 -4.45 32.09
N LEU A 1092 10.22 -4.56 33.21
CA LEU A 1092 9.49 -5.77 33.63
C LEU A 1092 8.13 -5.91 32.94
N GLU A 1093 7.50 -4.79 32.59
CA GLU A 1093 6.25 -4.75 31.82
C GLU A 1093 6.50 -5.03 30.33
N LEU A 1094 7.61 -4.51 29.79
CA LEU A 1094 8.13 -4.76 28.44
C LEU A 1094 8.61 -6.22 28.24
N PHE A 1095 9.29 -6.80 29.24
CA PHE A 1095 9.80 -8.17 29.18
C PHE A 1095 9.44 -8.98 30.44
N PRO A 1096 8.22 -9.57 30.51
CA PRO A 1096 7.76 -10.32 31.68
C PRO A 1096 8.59 -11.55 32.09
N GLY A 1097 9.53 -11.99 31.23
CA GLY A 1097 10.46 -13.09 31.52
C GLY A 1097 11.74 -12.70 32.26
N ILE A 1098 12.07 -11.40 32.40
CA ILE A 1098 13.31 -10.99 33.09
C ILE A 1098 13.11 -10.96 34.61
N THR A 1099 14.15 -11.34 35.35
CA THR A 1099 14.14 -11.24 36.81
C THR A 1099 14.26 -9.78 37.29
N PRO A 1100 13.81 -9.46 38.52
CA PRO A 1100 14.07 -8.16 39.14
C PRO A 1100 15.57 -7.79 39.23
N ALA A 1101 16.46 -8.79 39.26
CA ALA A 1101 17.91 -8.56 39.24
C ALA A 1101 18.43 -8.11 37.86
N GLN A 1102 17.88 -8.67 36.77
CA GLN A 1102 18.17 -8.25 35.40
C GLN A 1102 17.55 -6.87 35.10
N SER A 1103 16.30 -6.63 35.53
CA SER A 1103 15.68 -5.29 35.50
C SER A 1103 16.53 -4.24 36.24
N ALA A 1104 17.03 -4.57 37.44
CA ALA A 1104 17.93 -3.70 38.19
C ALA A 1104 19.34 -3.59 37.60
N ALA A 1105 19.73 -4.42 36.62
CA ALA A 1105 20.97 -4.27 35.85
C ALA A 1105 20.75 -3.34 34.65
N ILE A 1106 19.64 -3.51 33.92
CA ILE A 1106 19.17 -2.58 32.87
C ILE A 1106 19.11 -1.16 33.45
N ALA A 1107 18.40 -0.96 34.56
CA ALA A 1107 18.26 0.35 35.18
C ALA A 1107 19.60 1.01 35.60
N ARG A 1108 20.68 0.24 35.79
CA ARG A 1108 22.04 0.79 36.03
C ARG A 1108 22.76 1.17 34.75
N LEU A 1109 22.68 0.33 33.72
CA LEU A 1109 23.31 0.57 32.41
C LEU A 1109 22.78 1.84 31.74
N TYR A 1110 21.52 2.20 32.00
CA TYR A 1110 20.89 3.39 31.46
C TYR A 1110 20.85 4.59 32.43
N ALA A 1111 21.22 4.43 33.70
CA ALA A 1111 21.00 5.43 34.77
C ALA A 1111 21.50 6.86 34.49
N ASN A 1112 22.51 7.01 33.62
CA ASN A 1112 23.16 8.29 33.30
C ASN A 1112 22.74 8.87 31.93
N LEU A 1113 21.86 8.19 31.19
CA LEU A 1113 21.49 8.52 29.80
C LEU A 1113 20.15 9.28 29.74
N GLY A 1114 20.05 10.36 30.53
CA GLY A 1114 18.86 11.23 30.59
C GLY A 1114 17.81 10.81 31.63
N THR A 1115 16.61 11.37 31.49
CA THR A 1115 15.41 11.15 32.32
C THR A 1115 14.86 9.71 32.21
N PRO A 1116 13.98 9.24 33.12
CA PRO A 1116 13.41 7.88 33.03
C PRO A 1116 12.71 7.57 31.70
N THR A 1117 12.17 8.57 31.02
CA THR A 1117 11.68 8.45 29.64
C THR A 1117 12.86 8.21 28.70
N GLU A 1118 13.86 9.10 28.62
CA GLU A 1118 15.08 8.92 27.79
C GLU A 1118 15.86 7.61 28.08
N GLN A 1119 15.80 7.13 29.32
CA GLN A 1119 16.32 5.80 29.68
C GLN A 1119 15.47 4.69 29.09
N ALA A 1120 14.16 4.69 29.34
CA ALA A 1120 13.23 3.71 28.77
C ALA A 1120 13.29 3.71 27.23
N ASN A 1121 13.59 4.84 26.63
CA ASN A 1121 13.79 5.07 25.20
C ASN A 1121 15.07 4.42 24.63
N LEU A 1122 16.14 4.36 25.41
CA LEU A 1122 17.41 3.75 25.01
C LEU A 1122 17.47 2.26 25.42
N ILE A 1123 16.89 1.89 26.58
CA ILE A 1123 16.48 0.51 26.95
C ILE A 1123 15.71 -0.12 25.81
N MET A 1124 14.85 0.68 25.22
CA MET A 1124 14.18 0.38 23.99
C MET A 1124 15.18 0.29 22.80
N GLY A 1125 15.81 1.38 22.34
CA GLY A 1125 16.43 1.45 21.01
C GLY A 1125 17.62 0.53 20.68
N GLU A 1126 18.21 -0.21 21.62
CA GLU A 1126 19.60 -0.69 21.48
C GLU A 1126 19.76 -2.21 21.57
N SER A 1127 19.82 -2.95 20.45
CA SER A 1127 20.24 -4.36 20.49
C SER A 1127 20.79 -4.91 19.16
N PHE A 1128 21.86 -5.71 19.18
CA PHE A 1128 22.37 -6.56 18.05
C PHE A 1128 23.19 -5.91 16.90
N PRO A 1129 24.04 -6.71 16.18
CA PRO A 1129 25.13 -6.17 15.33
C PRO A 1129 25.32 -6.81 13.92
N GLY A 1130 26.23 -6.22 13.11
CA GLY A 1130 27.07 -6.98 12.16
C GLY A 1130 26.84 -6.81 10.64
N ALA A 1131 27.40 -5.74 10.04
CA ALA A 1131 27.27 -5.43 8.61
C ALA A 1131 28.37 -4.44 8.11
N TYR A 1132 28.20 -3.67 7.04
CA TYR A 1132 28.66 -2.25 7.06
C TYR A 1132 27.66 -1.49 7.96
N ARG A 1133 28.02 -0.48 8.77
CA ARG A 1133 27.03 0.21 9.64
C ARG A 1133 27.12 1.74 9.54
N GLY A 1134 26.11 2.48 9.97
CA GLY A 1134 26.05 3.94 9.96
C GLY A 1134 25.09 4.50 10.98
N ILE A 1135 24.80 5.80 10.96
CA ILE A 1135 23.88 6.53 11.83
C ILE A 1135 23.25 7.70 11.03
N PHE A 1136 22.07 8.21 11.37
CA PHE A 1136 21.63 9.57 11.03
C PHE A 1136 21.17 10.28 12.29
N ALA A 1137 21.04 11.60 12.24
CA ALA A 1137 20.63 12.36 13.42
C ALA A 1137 20.00 13.74 13.11
N ILE A 1138 19.45 13.99 11.92
CA ILE A 1138 18.88 15.31 11.53
C ILE A 1138 17.78 15.75 12.50
N PRO A 1139 17.96 16.78 13.35
CA PRO A 1139 17.02 17.12 14.44
C PRO A 1139 15.59 17.47 13.98
N PRO A 1140 14.50 17.16 14.74
CA PRO A 1140 14.47 16.44 16.02
C PRO A 1140 15.18 15.10 15.94
N SER A 1141 15.29 14.61 14.70
CA SER A 1141 15.60 13.25 14.37
C SER A 1141 14.53 12.52 15.15
N PHE A 1142 13.28 12.69 14.78
CA PHE A 1142 12.22 11.76 15.08
C PHE A 1142 12.40 10.64 14.06
N HIS A 1143 12.08 9.40 14.44
CA HIS A 1143 12.51 8.30 13.58
C HIS A 1143 11.79 8.40 12.23
N ALA A 1144 12.20 7.76 11.15
CA ALA A 1144 11.79 7.98 9.73
C ALA A 1144 11.49 9.40 9.19
N ASP A 1145 11.87 10.47 9.86
CA ASP A 1145 12.23 11.74 9.22
C ASP A 1145 13.15 11.63 7.98
N ASP A 1146 13.89 10.54 7.81
CA ASP A 1146 14.95 10.35 6.82
C ASP A 1146 14.41 9.84 5.51
N LEU A 1147 13.47 8.91 5.49
CA LEU A 1147 12.78 8.59 4.26
C LEU A 1147 11.98 9.68 3.58
N PRO A 1148 11.35 10.67 4.19
CA PRO A 1148 11.08 11.96 3.55
C PRO A 1148 12.14 12.43 2.56
N PHE A 1149 13.42 12.10 2.73
CA PHE A 1149 14.48 12.49 1.81
C PHE A 1149 14.59 11.59 0.59
N TYR A 1150 13.92 10.44 0.56
CA TYR A 1150 14.37 9.30 -0.21
C TYR A 1150 13.49 8.53 -1.20
N PHE A 1151 12.19 8.69 -1.36
CA PHE A 1151 11.11 9.17 -0.50
C PHE A 1151 10.88 10.62 -0.15
N PRO A 1152 11.33 11.56 -1.00
CA PRO A 1152 10.67 12.83 -1.09
C PRO A 1152 9.47 12.81 -2.01
N THR A 1153 9.06 11.62 -2.40
CA THR A 1153 7.73 11.32 -2.87
C THR A 1153 7.07 10.44 -1.79
N GLY A 1154 5.87 9.85 -1.87
CA GLY A 1154 4.48 10.12 -1.46
C GLY A 1154 4.27 10.96 -0.26
N LEU A 1155 5.29 10.99 0.53
CA LEU A 1155 5.21 11.14 1.93
C LEU A 1155 5.80 12.48 2.15
N GLY A 1156 5.03 13.65 2.23
CA GLY A 1156 5.07 15.06 2.91
C GLY A 1156 5.94 16.37 2.64
N PRO A 1157 6.72 16.92 3.64
CA PRO A 1157 7.84 17.91 3.56
C PRO A 1157 9.20 17.54 4.25
N ARG A 1158 10.34 17.42 3.51
CA ARG A 1158 11.68 16.92 3.97
C ARG A 1158 12.18 17.63 5.24
N LEU A 1159 12.54 16.92 6.30
CA LEU A 1159 13.06 17.52 7.56
C LEU A 1159 14.38 18.30 7.40
N PHE A 1160 15.18 17.96 6.38
CA PHE A 1160 16.32 18.76 5.93
C PHE A 1160 16.48 18.70 4.41
N ASN A 1161 15.85 19.65 3.74
CA ASN A 1161 15.95 19.80 2.29
C ASN A 1161 17.28 20.47 1.87
N ASN A 1162 18.39 19.72 1.93
CA ASN A 1162 19.73 20.14 1.48
C ASN A 1162 20.22 19.18 0.40
N THR A 1163 20.32 19.61 -0.86
CA THR A 1163 20.65 18.71 -1.97
C THR A 1163 21.96 17.97 -1.76
N GLY A 1164 23.04 18.58 -1.26
CA GLY A 1164 24.31 17.88 -1.05
C GLY A 1164 24.24 16.82 0.07
N PHE A 1165 23.45 17.10 1.12
CA PHE A 1165 23.09 16.06 2.10
C PHE A 1165 22.36 14.98 1.37
N ILE A 1166 21.21 15.32 0.80
CA ILE A 1166 20.33 14.36 0.16
C ILE A 1166 21.12 13.56 -0.87
N THR A 1167 22.02 14.11 -1.72
CA THR A 1167 22.84 13.44 -2.76
C THR A 1167 23.90 12.47 -2.22
N SER A 1168 24.55 12.82 -1.13
CA SER A 1168 25.59 11.97 -0.53
C SER A 1168 24.92 10.86 0.25
N PHE A 1169 24.03 11.32 1.12
CA PHE A 1169 22.89 10.57 1.55
C PHE A 1169 22.03 10.11 0.35
N SER A 1170 22.31 10.20 -1.00
CA SER A 1170 21.58 9.70 -2.25
C SER A 1170 22.18 8.46 -2.88
N GLN A 1171 23.50 8.34 -2.81
CA GLN A 1171 24.15 7.46 -3.76
C GLN A 1171 24.89 6.30 -3.08
N SER A 1172 25.45 6.50 -1.87
CA SER A 1172 26.30 5.55 -1.09
C SER A 1172 25.72 4.19 -0.75
N PHE A 1173 24.46 4.00 -1.05
CA PHE A 1173 23.63 2.95 -0.50
C PHE A 1173 22.96 2.26 -1.70
N LEU A 1174 22.44 3.10 -2.61
CA LEU A 1174 22.28 2.83 -4.04
C LEU A 1174 23.48 2.04 -4.59
N ASP A 1175 24.69 2.44 -4.20
CA ASP A 1175 26.00 1.84 -4.44
C ASP A 1175 26.15 0.41 -3.92
N PHE A 1176 25.66 0.08 -2.73
CA PHE A 1176 25.64 -1.33 -2.34
C PHE A 1176 24.61 -2.08 -3.13
N VAL A 1177 23.45 -1.49 -3.39
CA VAL A 1177 22.58 -2.13 -4.36
C VAL A 1177 23.16 -2.11 -5.73
N LEU A 1178 24.31 -1.48 -6.01
CA LEU A 1178 25.13 -1.42 -7.24
C LEU A 1178 26.14 -2.55 -7.36
N HIS A 1179 26.91 -2.75 -6.30
CA HIS A 1179 28.06 -3.65 -6.35
C HIS A 1179 28.17 -4.57 -5.12
N PHE A 1180 27.16 -4.59 -4.24
CA PHE A 1180 27.18 -5.11 -2.86
C PHE A 1180 28.20 -4.40 -1.95
N ASP A 1181 28.61 -3.19 -2.33
CA ASP A 1181 29.56 -2.36 -1.60
C ASP A 1181 29.14 -0.87 -1.69
N PRO A 1182 28.93 -0.16 -0.57
CA PRO A 1182 28.50 1.25 -0.55
C PRO A 1182 29.53 2.24 -1.12
N ASN A 1183 30.76 1.79 -1.41
CA ASN A 1183 31.86 2.64 -1.85
C ASN A 1183 31.97 2.77 -3.37
N ILE A 1184 31.37 1.86 -4.13
CA ILE A 1184 31.60 1.79 -5.58
C ILE A 1184 30.59 2.71 -6.28
N LYS A 1185 30.92 4.00 -6.18
CA LYS A 1185 30.21 5.10 -6.81
C LYS A 1185 30.25 5.00 -8.33
N PHE A 1186 29.18 5.53 -8.87
CA PHE A 1186 28.88 5.66 -10.28
C PHE A 1186 28.63 7.15 -10.62
N ASP A 1187 28.33 8.01 -9.65
CA ASP A 1187 28.21 9.47 -9.79
C ASP A 1187 29.16 10.09 -8.80
N ASP A 1188 29.76 11.12 -9.32
CA ASP A 1188 30.90 11.81 -8.78
C ASP A 1188 30.41 12.93 -7.84
N ASP A 1189 29.12 13.31 -7.91
CA ASP A 1189 28.44 14.24 -6.99
C ASP A 1189 28.02 13.58 -5.64
N ASN A 1190 28.12 12.24 -5.50
CA ASN A 1190 28.02 11.57 -4.19
C ASN A 1190 29.22 11.95 -3.32
N ILE A 1191 29.07 12.87 -2.36
CA ILE A 1191 30.20 13.26 -1.48
C ILE A 1191 30.33 12.46 -0.18
N THR A 1192 29.62 11.33 -0.02
CA THR A 1192 29.82 10.44 1.15
C THR A 1192 31.24 9.87 1.17
N PRO A 1193 31.99 9.96 2.28
CA PRO A 1193 33.34 9.40 2.38
C PRO A 1193 33.34 7.86 2.38
N SER A 1194 34.52 7.26 2.33
CA SER A 1194 34.66 5.80 2.34
C SER A 1194 33.98 5.17 3.56
N TRP A 1195 33.17 4.15 3.30
CA TRP A 1195 32.37 3.44 4.27
C TRP A 1195 32.97 2.07 4.54
N GLU A 1196 33.54 1.92 5.74
CA GLU A 1196 34.11 0.65 6.22
C GLU A 1196 33.06 -0.41 6.57
N ARG A 1197 33.45 -1.69 6.51
CA ARG A 1197 32.68 -2.77 7.13
C ARG A 1197 32.79 -2.66 8.64
N TYR A 1198 31.64 -2.74 9.33
CA TYR A 1198 31.54 -2.59 10.79
C TYR A 1198 32.47 -3.56 11.52
N ALA A 1199 32.51 -4.82 11.11
CA ALA A 1199 33.54 -5.74 11.56
C ALA A 1199 34.77 -5.62 10.63
N PRO A 1200 35.99 -5.33 11.15
CA PRO A 1200 36.39 -5.34 12.56
C PRO A 1200 36.54 -3.96 13.23
N THR A 1201 36.19 -2.84 12.58
CA THR A 1201 36.57 -1.48 13.04
C THR A 1201 35.58 -0.84 14.02
N ASN A 1202 34.36 -1.37 14.14
CA ASN A 1202 33.20 -0.76 14.78
C ASN A 1202 32.92 0.67 14.26
N THR A 1203 33.16 0.89 12.96
CA THR A 1203 32.90 2.16 12.28
C THR A 1203 31.47 2.20 11.73
N GLU A 1204 30.82 3.34 11.95
CA GLU A 1204 29.47 3.67 11.50
C GLU A 1204 29.51 4.97 10.65
N MET A 1205 29.03 5.00 9.40
CA MET A 1205 28.79 6.24 8.65
C MET A 1205 27.64 7.10 9.24
N LEU A 1206 27.95 8.17 9.97
CA LEU A 1206 26.99 9.18 10.43
C LEU A 1206 26.55 10.11 9.29
N PHE A 1207 25.26 10.42 9.24
CA PHE A 1207 24.61 11.41 8.38
C PHE A 1207 23.74 12.38 9.20
N ASN A 1208 24.26 13.56 9.50
CA ASN A 1208 23.62 14.58 10.35
C ASN A 1208 23.76 15.99 9.74
N ARG A 1209 23.24 17.01 10.44
CA ARG A 1209 23.44 18.44 10.21
C ARG A 1209 23.96 19.13 11.47
N THR A 1210 24.58 20.29 11.30
CA THR A 1210 24.83 21.22 12.40
C THR A 1210 23.57 22.04 12.74
N GLU A 1211 23.60 22.77 13.85
CA GLU A 1211 22.50 23.68 14.25
C GLU A 1211 22.24 24.80 13.23
N ASP A 1212 23.28 25.26 12.53
CA ASP A 1212 23.20 26.23 11.43
C ASP A 1212 22.94 25.59 10.05
N GLY A 1213 22.57 24.30 10.02
CA GLY A 1213 22.11 23.61 8.82
C GLY A 1213 23.21 23.21 7.83
N GLN A 1214 24.47 23.12 8.27
CA GLN A 1214 25.57 22.59 7.45
C GLN A 1214 25.59 21.06 7.45
N LEU A 1215 26.26 20.50 6.45
CA LEU A 1215 26.40 19.08 6.22
C LEU A 1215 27.32 18.39 7.24
N VAL A 1216 26.91 17.26 7.81
CA VAL A 1216 27.78 16.37 8.60
C VAL A 1216 27.64 14.94 8.09
N ILE A 1217 28.51 14.52 7.18
CA ILE A 1217 28.57 13.12 6.72
C ILE A 1217 29.99 12.59 6.95
N ARG A 1218 30.15 11.56 7.78
CA ARG A 1218 31.47 11.05 8.20
C ARG A 1218 31.41 9.61 8.75
N PRO A 1219 32.47 8.80 8.64
CA PRO A 1219 32.65 7.65 9.52
C PRO A 1219 32.85 8.09 10.97
N GLU A 1220 32.29 7.33 11.90
CA GLU A 1220 32.29 7.55 13.34
C GLU A 1220 32.32 6.20 14.07
N THR A 1221 33.16 6.04 15.10
CA THR A 1221 33.22 4.77 15.84
C THR A 1221 32.02 4.66 16.79
N THR A 1222 31.38 3.48 16.87
CA THR A 1222 30.30 3.22 17.83
C THR A 1222 30.70 3.57 19.25
N ASP A 1223 29.81 4.22 20.01
CA ASP A 1223 29.96 4.40 21.46
C ASP A 1223 30.27 3.04 22.13
N PRO A 1224 31.42 2.89 22.82
CA PRO A 1224 31.73 1.65 23.55
C PRO A 1224 30.70 1.31 24.63
N ALA A 1225 29.99 2.30 25.20
CA ALA A 1225 28.92 2.05 26.14
C ALA A 1225 27.64 1.53 25.43
N LEU A 1226 27.34 1.95 24.19
CA LEU A 1226 26.29 1.33 23.36
C LEU A 1226 26.62 -0.13 23.05
N LEU A 1227 27.89 -0.45 22.80
CA LEU A 1227 28.35 -1.83 22.63
C LEU A 1227 28.19 -2.66 23.91
N GLU A 1228 28.52 -2.09 25.09
CA GLU A 1228 28.29 -2.75 26.39
C GLU A 1228 26.79 -3.01 26.63
N ARG A 1229 25.92 -2.03 26.34
CA ARG A 1229 24.47 -2.16 26.47
C ARG A 1229 23.90 -3.22 25.51
N CYS A 1230 24.34 -3.23 24.25
CA CYS A 1230 23.97 -4.27 23.27
C CYS A 1230 24.45 -5.67 23.69
N ALA A 1231 25.66 -5.80 24.24
CA ALA A 1231 26.18 -7.07 24.74
C ALA A 1231 25.41 -7.59 25.97
N PHE A 1232 24.94 -6.67 26.84
CA PHE A 1232 24.04 -7.04 27.93
C PHE A 1232 22.70 -7.57 27.41
N TRP A 1233 22.06 -6.89 26.45
CA TRP A 1233 20.81 -7.37 25.83
C TRP A 1233 20.98 -8.74 25.18
N GLU A 1234 22.09 -8.95 24.47
CA GLU A 1234 22.44 -10.28 23.96
C GLU A 1234 22.58 -11.31 25.10
N SER A 1235 23.18 -10.95 26.24
CA SER A 1235 23.35 -11.88 27.37
C SER A 1235 22.04 -12.31 28.05
N ILE A 1236 20.98 -11.49 27.97
CA ILE A 1236 19.66 -11.81 28.56
C ILE A 1236 18.60 -12.23 27.52
N SER A 1237 19.01 -12.42 26.26
CA SER A 1237 18.18 -12.86 25.13
C SER A 1237 17.25 -14.03 25.44
N GLU A 1238 17.68 -15.00 26.24
CA GLU A 1238 16.84 -16.13 26.66
C GLU A 1238 15.57 -15.70 27.44
N PHE A 1239 15.68 -14.64 28.26
CA PHE A 1239 14.65 -14.13 29.17
C PHE A 1239 13.77 -13.05 28.54
N THR A 1240 14.33 -12.23 27.65
CA THR A 1240 13.56 -11.35 26.75
C THR A 1240 12.94 -12.13 25.60
N ALA A 1241 13.29 -13.41 25.45
CA ALA A 1241 12.93 -14.37 24.40
C ALA A 1241 13.46 -14.03 22.99
N GLN A 1242 14.47 -13.19 22.90
CA GLN A 1242 15.14 -12.68 21.69
C GLN A 1242 16.10 -13.70 21.03
#